data_AF-A4CP40-F1
#
_entry.id   AF-A4CP40-F1
#
_cell.length_a   1.000
_cell.length_b   1.000
_cell.length_c   1.000
_cell.angle_alpha   90.00
_cell.angle_beta   90.00
_cell.angle_gamma   90.00
#
_symmetry.space_group_name_H-M   'P 1'
#
loop_
_entity.id
_entity.type
_entity.pdbx_description
1 polymer ?
#
loop_
_entity_poly.entity_id
_entity_poly.type
_entity_poly.pdbx_seq_one_letter_code
_entity_poly.pdbx_strand_id
1 'polypeptide(L)'
;MEAKYNTGWKTTNITPRILLFLLAAFVVAACSKETALDPIGTDTCQTNPCGNPDICPDACTGTPPAETVFALTRDDLTPEGNITETEEGYLLEGTLTMETASGESVEFLDANLDVRFDENGSLKSISGSVQIPSPKRYFEFTEPLRADIGYFSGAFLNENRDFEILLLDEHSYFVFAIAASFEMKVATNDDPDATKPLSVKPPIGGHITYIADYSDPMFFFSRGKDGGLGNDGDGGDGGDSGSEIVTGSFGYSHKGNLLYEPTQPLEEIVRFDAYRVYGGTFPFWNVFEASGLRYETKGFSGSIFLEELLESDLTYDYRMGINGELEFSLDITSFISFGFPIGAGSTAVVAEAGTDGTLLAKAFVNGWVDPDLSWWPEMIPVKPGGQLKTSGYADQTGKFEIGLSGGFEVEMPSGKQGLEGTLQADNEALTLDGQVTIDDAQWSAHAEFTKEQTRLIASPPENFASGIPEMVTKQIDDAIALTEQALEDLEAANEAYEFELSLRGLRTAMPTIIDRARDAIDDAVDDGIESGREEADKILKEHNRVLCDDNIDSKVKGLVKPYRDALDRLEEAVANSNDNAQTRAALEDALRDLAGLKRIDKSVTVKIEHGSKTFGCGSAWKLTANRTIRVTKTILSSSEVDKILEAADNVQYIAEADGIRFDAQQLVDELPVLEELENLKNNVEACVSELTEGIGDVGFEFNHATREFRHFMFINGEEKEVGAFNIFSGEELISNARLEVGGCTATEEYAKLMGRMK
;
A
#
# COMPACT_ATOMS: atom_id res chain seq x y z
N MET A 1 -30.69 13.21 -44.33
CA MET A 1 -31.27 14.47 -43.81
C MET A 1 -30.15 15.12 -43.01
N GLU A 2 -29.31 15.95 -43.62
CA GLU A 2 -29.50 17.42 -43.76
C GLU A 2 -29.78 18.09 -42.40
N ALA A 3 -29.06 19.11 -41.92
CA ALA A 3 -28.13 20.08 -42.51
C ALA A 3 -27.26 20.70 -41.38
N LYS A 4 -25.96 20.99 -41.59
CA LYS A 4 -25.32 22.33 -41.86
C LYS A 4 -25.64 23.41 -40.81
N TYR A 5 -24.71 24.16 -40.23
CA TYR A 5 -23.63 25.03 -40.76
C TYR A 5 -22.61 25.26 -39.61
N ASN A 6 -21.27 25.27 -39.74
CA ASN A 6 -20.32 25.89 -40.67
C ASN A 6 -20.16 27.41 -40.52
N THR A 7 -19.02 27.85 -39.96
CA THR A 7 -18.21 29.05 -40.32
C THR A 7 -16.96 29.06 -39.41
N GLY A 8 -15.69 29.24 -39.82
CA GLY A 8 -15.01 29.49 -41.10
C GLY A 8 -13.48 29.42 -40.80
N TRP A 9 -12.71 28.64 -41.56
CA TRP A 9 -11.81 29.03 -42.67
C TRP A 9 -10.42 29.62 -42.33
N LYS A 10 -9.40 28.78 -42.61
CA LYS A 10 -8.03 29.03 -43.13
C LYS A 10 -7.07 29.76 -42.18
N THR A 11 -5.87 29.22 -41.90
CA THR A 11 -4.77 29.13 -42.86
C THR A 11 -3.66 28.12 -42.47
N THR A 12 -3.02 27.56 -43.51
CA THR A 12 -1.60 27.14 -43.65
C THR A 12 -1.03 25.95 -42.85
N ASN A 13 -0.70 24.91 -43.64
CA ASN A 13 0.25 23.84 -43.35
C ASN A 13 1.54 24.35 -42.68
N ILE A 14 1.81 23.85 -41.47
CA ILE A 14 3.16 23.72 -40.92
C ILE A 14 3.27 22.31 -40.33
N THR A 15 4.22 21.56 -40.89
CA THR A 15 4.68 20.19 -40.59
C THR A 15 4.83 19.87 -39.08
N PRO A 16 4.65 18.61 -38.63
CA PRO A 16 4.64 18.19 -37.22
C PRO A 16 6.04 18.16 -36.55
N ARG A 17 7.00 18.94 -37.07
CA ARG A 17 8.37 19.04 -36.54
C ARG A 17 8.56 20.16 -35.51
N ILE A 18 7.56 21.02 -35.29
CA ILE A 18 7.68 22.15 -34.35
C ILE A 18 7.02 21.86 -32.99
N LEU A 19 6.07 20.93 -32.89
CA LEU A 19 5.50 20.54 -31.60
C LEU A 19 6.45 19.65 -30.78
N LEU A 20 7.35 18.91 -31.45
CA LEU A 20 8.43 18.16 -30.79
C LEU A 20 9.58 19.08 -30.33
N PHE A 21 9.71 20.28 -30.91
CA PHE A 21 10.74 21.26 -30.52
C PHE A 21 10.28 22.21 -29.41
N LEU A 22 8.97 22.38 -29.20
CA LEU A 22 8.44 23.21 -28.12
C LEU A 22 8.29 22.46 -26.79
N LEU A 23 8.21 21.13 -26.79
CA LEU A 23 8.36 20.34 -25.56
C LEU A 23 9.83 20.22 -25.12
N ALA A 24 10.80 20.41 -26.03
CA ALA A 24 12.23 20.43 -25.71
C ALA A 24 12.74 21.81 -25.24
N ALA A 25 11.97 22.88 -25.46
CA ALA A 25 12.43 24.25 -25.17
C ALA A 25 12.00 24.80 -23.80
N PHE A 26 11.10 24.13 -23.07
CA PHE A 26 10.67 24.60 -21.73
C PHE A 26 11.45 23.98 -20.56
N VAL A 27 12.39 23.06 -20.83
CA VAL A 27 13.32 22.52 -19.81
C VAL A 27 14.67 23.27 -19.81
N VAL A 28 14.89 24.20 -20.75
CA VAL A 28 16.18 24.90 -20.88
C VAL A 28 16.00 26.41 -20.88
N ALA A 29 15.56 27.00 -19.76
CA ALA A 29 15.84 28.41 -19.42
C ALA A 29 15.27 28.80 -18.05
N ALA A 30 15.95 28.41 -16.96
CA ALA A 30 16.00 29.21 -15.73
C ALA A 30 17.24 28.85 -14.88
N CYS A 31 18.35 29.52 -15.20
CA CYS A 31 19.45 29.96 -14.32
C CYS A 31 20.13 28.92 -13.39
N SER A 32 21.24 28.30 -13.80
CA SER A 32 22.63 28.84 -13.77
C SER A 32 23.28 28.94 -12.39
N LYS A 33 23.96 27.86 -11.99
CA LYS A 33 25.35 27.91 -11.53
C LYS A 33 26.09 26.78 -12.25
N GLU A 34 27.02 27.16 -13.11
CA GLU A 34 27.90 26.25 -13.84
C GLU A 34 28.71 25.41 -12.85
N THR A 35 28.36 24.14 -12.74
CA THR A 35 29.35 23.07 -12.66
C THR A 35 29.05 22.22 -13.88
N ALA A 36 29.90 22.34 -14.90
CA ALA A 36 29.90 21.33 -15.94
C ALA A 36 30.23 20.02 -15.22
N LEU A 37 29.26 19.11 -15.16
CA LEU A 37 29.59 17.70 -14.98
C LEU A 37 30.35 17.33 -16.23
N ASP A 38 31.67 17.41 -16.15
CA ASP A 38 32.56 16.77 -17.11
C ASP A 38 32.17 15.29 -17.15
N PRO A 39 32.17 14.67 -18.35
CA PRO A 39 31.83 13.26 -18.48
C PRO A 39 32.69 12.45 -17.51
N ILE A 40 32.03 11.78 -16.56
CA ILE A 40 32.67 10.83 -15.66
C ILE A 40 33.10 9.65 -16.53
N GLY A 41 34.41 9.57 -16.76
CA GLY A 41 35.03 8.65 -17.70
C GLY A 41 35.73 9.39 -18.83
N THR A 42 37.05 9.47 -18.76
CA THR A 42 37.83 9.58 -19.99
C THR A 42 37.62 8.29 -20.78
N ASP A 43 37.53 8.41 -22.10
CA ASP A 43 37.49 7.26 -23.01
C ASP A 43 38.66 6.33 -22.68
N THR A 44 38.37 5.15 -22.10
CA THR A 44 39.34 4.15 -21.65
C THR A 44 40.29 3.73 -22.77
N CYS A 45 39.89 3.94 -24.03
CA CYS A 45 40.68 3.67 -25.21
C CYS A 45 41.73 4.75 -25.53
N GLN A 46 41.77 5.88 -24.79
CA GLN A 46 42.76 6.94 -24.97
C GLN A 46 43.92 6.88 -23.96
N THR A 47 43.71 6.30 -22.78
CA THR A 47 44.70 6.29 -21.68
C THR A 47 45.40 4.94 -21.51
N ASN A 48 44.68 3.81 -21.66
CA ASN A 48 45.24 2.47 -21.59
C ASN A 48 44.49 1.48 -22.52
N PRO A 49 44.63 1.63 -23.85
CA PRO A 49 43.80 0.93 -24.82
C PRO A 49 43.91 -0.60 -24.81
N CYS A 50 44.96 -1.18 -24.22
CA CYS A 50 45.22 -2.62 -24.26
C CYS A 50 44.98 -3.35 -22.92
N GLY A 51 44.54 -2.63 -21.87
CA GLY A 51 44.17 -3.23 -20.58
C GLY A 51 42.74 -3.76 -20.51
N ASN A 52 41.89 -3.46 -21.51
CA ASN A 52 40.49 -3.91 -21.62
C ASN A 52 40.10 -4.16 -23.09
N PRO A 53 40.54 -5.28 -23.69
CA PRO A 53 40.43 -5.53 -25.13
C PRO A 53 38.98 -5.64 -25.64
N ASP A 54 38.02 -5.96 -24.77
CA ASP A 54 36.60 -6.05 -25.13
C ASP A 54 35.91 -4.68 -25.31
N ILE A 55 36.48 -3.63 -24.71
CA ILE A 55 35.92 -2.26 -24.72
C ILE A 55 36.59 -1.41 -25.81
N CYS A 56 37.85 -1.71 -26.15
CA CYS A 56 38.69 -0.94 -27.07
C CYS A 56 39.20 -1.75 -28.27
N PRO A 57 38.31 -2.40 -29.06
CA PRO A 57 38.69 -3.42 -30.05
C PRO A 57 39.57 -2.88 -31.19
N ASP A 58 39.51 -1.58 -31.47
CA ASP A 58 40.19 -0.94 -32.61
C ASP A 58 41.38 -0.04 -32.21
N ALA A 59 41.65 0.14 -30.91
CA ALA A 59 42.65 1.11 -30.42
C ALA A 59 44.08 0.54 -30.30
N CYS A 60 44.22 -0.79 -30.20
CA CYS A 60 45.52 -1.47 -30.28
C CYS A 60 45.80 -1.83 -31.76
N THR A 61 46.56 -0.99 -32.46
CA THR A 61 47.03 -1.32 -33.83
C THR A 61 48.07 -2.42 -33.74
N GLY A 62 47.55 -3.63 -33.81
CA GLY A 62 48.24 -4.86 -33.50
C GLY A 62 47.23 -5.70 -32.77
N THR A 63 46.25 -6.25 -33.50
CA THR A 63 45.53 -7.43 -33.04
C THR A 63 46.61 -8.34 -32.48
N PRO A 64 46.66 -8.64 -31.17
CA PRO A 64 47.35 -9.85 -30.78
C PRO A 64 46.67 -10.91 -31.65
N PRO A 65 47.41 -11.76 -32.39
CA PRO A 65 46.76 -12.96 -32.91
C PRO A 65 46.02 -13.55 -31.71
N ALA A 66 44.73 -13.89 -31.86
CA ALA A 66 43.99 -14.61 -30.83
C ALA A 66 44.99 -15.60 -30.24
N GLU A 67 45.43 -15.40 -28.99
CA GLU A 67 46.58 -16.14 -28.47
C GLU A 67 46.20 -17.59 -28.73
N THR A 68 46.93 -18.24 -29.64
CA THR A 68 46.68 -19.64 -29.91
C THR A 68 46.96 -20.29 -28.59
N VAL A 69 45.90 -20.73 -27.91
CA VAL A 69 45.97 -21.52 -26.69
C VAL A 69 47.11 -22.49 -26.90
N PHE A 70 48.19 -22.30 -26.15
CA PHE A 70 49.43 -23.01 -26.36
C PHE A 70 49.19 -24.46 -25.97
N ALA A 71 48.80 -25.29 -26.93
CA ALA A 71 48.66 -26.72 -26.74
C ALA A 71 50.07 -27.31 -26.82
N LEU A 72 50.57 -27.80 -25.68
CA LEU A 72 51.81 -28.57 -25.64
C LEU A 72 51.67 -29.75 -26.61
N THR A 73 52.65 -29.93 -27.48
CA THR A 73 52.70 -31.03 -28.44
C THR A 73 53.82 -31.98 -28.09
N ARG A 74 53.91 -33.08 -28.86
CA ARG A 74 55.01 -34.02 -28.73
C ARG A 74 56.38 -33.38 -28.99
N ASP A 75 56.45 -32.36 -29.85
CA ASP A 75 57.71 -31.70 -30.20
C ASP A 75 58.21 -30.77 -29.08
N ASP A 76 57.32 -30.36 -28.17
CA ASP A 76 57.65 -29.52 -27.01
C ASP A 76 58.19 -30.34 -25.83
N LEU A 77 58.17 -31.68 -25.93
CA LEU A 77 58.51 -32.61 -24.86
C LEU A 77 59.65 -33.56 -25.26
N THR A 78 60.76 -33.50 -24.53
CA THR A 78 61.94 -34.35 -24.73
C THR A 78 62.09 -35.33 -23.56
N PRO A 79 61.72 -36.62 -23.73
CA PRO A 79 61.94 -37.65 -22.71
C PRO A 79 63.37 -38.19 -22.75
N GLU A 80 63.99 -38.37 -21.58
CA GLU A 80 65.29 -39.02 -21.40
C GLU A 80 65.23 -40.10 -20.31
N GLY A 81 65.77 -41.29 -20.57
CA GLY A 81 65.77 -42.40 -19.61
C GLY A 81 65.18 -43.68 -20.20
N ASN A 82 64.42 -44.44 -19.40
CA ASN A 82 63.73 -45.64 -19.85
C ASN A 82 62.33 -45.27 -20.38
N ILE A 83 62.16 -45.37 -21.70
CA ILE A 83 60.95 -44.96 -22.42
C ILE A 83 60.28 -46.21 -23.01
N THR A 84 58.99 -46.39 -22.71
CA THR A 84 58.15 -47.45 -23.29
C THR A 84 57.01 -46.82 -24.06
N GLU A 85 57.05 -46.89 -25.39
CA GLU A 85 55.97 -46.39 -26.27
C GLU A 85 54.65 -47.12 -26.00
N THR A 86 53.54 -46.38 -26.04
CA THR A 86 52.16 -46.88 -25.95
C THR A 86 51.37 -46.48 -27.20
N GLU A 87 50.11 -46.91 -27.33
CA GLU A 87 49.27 -46.53 -28.48
C GLU A 87 48.96 -45.02 -28.52
N GLU A 88 48.81 -44.38 -27.35
CA GLU A 88 48.44 -42.96 -27.21
C GLU A 88 49.62 -42.06 -26.78
N GLY A 89 50.82 -42.60 -26.55
CA GLY A 89 51.96 -41.83 -26.06
C GLY A 89 53.11 -42.70 -25.54
N TYR A 90 53.58 -42.48 -24.31
CA TYR A 90 54.68 -43.25 -23.73
C TYR A 90 54.68 -43.25 -22.19
N LEU A 91 55.26 -44.31 -21.62
CA LEU A 91 55.66 -44.36 -20.21
C LEU A 91 57.14 -43.94 -20.09
N LEU A 92 57.46 -43.08 -19.13
CA LEU A 92 58.79 -42.55 -18.91
C LEU A 92 59.23 -42.80 -17.46
N GLU A 93 60.38 -43.46 -17.29
CA GLU A 93 61.16 -43.47 -16.05
C GLU A 93 62.50 -42.74 -16.30
N GLY A 94 62.64 -41.50 -15.83
CA GLY A 94 63.83 -40.68 -16.08
C GLY A 94 63.59 -39.18 -15.93
N THR A 95 63.84 -38.41 -16.98
CA THR A 95 63.64 -36.95 -17.01
C THR A 95 62.74 -36.60 -18.18
N LEU A 96 61.76 -35.72 -17.95
CA LEU A 96 61.00 -35.07 -19.03
C LEU A 96 61.41 -33.61 -19.09
N THR A 97 61.92 -33.15 -20.23
CA THR A 97 62.19 -31.74 -20.48
C THR A 97 61.08 -31.16 -21.33
N MET A 98 60.53 -30.02 -20.93
CA MET A 98 59.51 -29.29 -21.65
C MET A 98 60.04 -27.92 -22.06
N GLU A 99 59.93 -27.59 -23.34
CA GLU A 99 60.22 -26.25 -23.83
C GLU A 99 58.97 -25.37 -23.72
N THR A 100 59.08 -24.23 -23.06
CA THR A 100 57.97 -23.27 -22.95
C THR A 100 57.93 -22.34 -24.15
N ALA A 101 56.80 -21.68 -24.38
CA ALA A 101 56.66 -20.64 -25.40
C ALA A 101 57.64 -19.46 -25.22
N SER A 102 58.15 -19.24 -23.99
CA SER A 102 59.16 -18.22 -23.68
C SER A 102 60.60 -18.66 -24.01
N GLY A 103 60.80 -19.91 -24.43
CA GLY A 103 62.12 -20.50 -24.70
C GLY A 103 62.89 -20.90 -23.45
N GLU A 104 62.20 -21.04 -22.31
CA GLU A 104 62.76 -21.60 -21.08
C GLU A 104 62.49 -23.11 -21.02
N SER A 105 63.46 -23.89 -20.55
CA SER A 105 63.31 -25.33 -20.39
C SER A 105 62.88 -25.66 -18.96
N VAL A 106 61.77 -26.39 -18.81
CA VAL A 106 61.29 -26.94 -17.54
C VAL A 106 61.66 -28.41 -17.46
N GLU A 107 62.40 -28.79 -16.43
CA GLU A 107 62.88 -30.17 -16.23
C GLU A 107 62.10 -30.86 -15.11
N PHE A 108 61.35 -31.90 -15.47
CA PHE A 108 60.71 -32.82 -14.51
C PHE A 108 61.67 -33.97 -14.23
N LEU A 109 62.43 -33.86 -13.13
CA LEU A 109 63.42 -34.84 -12.70
C LEU A 109 62.77 -36.01 -11.93
N ASP A 110 63.49 -37.14 -11.86
CA ASP A 110 63.04 -38.37 -11.19
C ASP A 110 61.61 -38.79 -11.58
N ALA A 111 61.28 -38.56 -12.86
CA ALA A 111 59.98 -38.75 -13.43
C ALA A 111 59.63 -40.23 -13.55
N ASN A 112 58.42 -40.58 -13.12
CA ASN A 112 57.72 -41.81 -13.47
C ASN A 112 56.35 -41.41 -14.00
N LEU A 113 56.22 -41.29 -15.31
CA LEU A 113 55.13 -40.60 -15.99
C LEU A 113 54.45 -41.48 -17.04
N ASP A 114 53.12 -41.38 -17.13
CA ASP A 114 52.30 -41.76 -18.28
C ASP A 114 51.91 -40.48 -19.03
N VAL A 115 52.48 -40.32 -20.23
CA VAL A 115 52.27 -39.17 -21.11
C VAL A 115 51.42 -39.62 -22.29
N ARG A 116 50.30 -38.93 -22.54
CA ARG A 116 49.36 -39.25 -23.62
C ARG A 116 49.04 -38.03 -24.46
N PHE A 117 48.87 -38.24 -25.75
CA PHE A 117 48.51 -37.24 -26.75
C PHE A 117 47.15 -37.57 -27.37
N ASP A 118 46.48 -36.55 -27.90
CA ASP A 118 45.26 -36.72 -28.69
C ASP A 118 45.58 -37.07 -30.17
N GLU A 119 44.53 -37.24 -30.98
CA GLU A 119 44.68 -37.57 -32.41
C GLU A 119 45.37 -36.45 -33.23
N ASN A 120 45.38 -35.21 -32.71
CA ASN A 120 46.01 -34.06 -33.34
C ASN A 120 47.48 -33.89 -32.92
N GLY A 121 47.99 -34.72 -32.00
CA GLY A 121 49.34 -34.65 -31.47
C GLY A 121 49.50 -33.65 -30.31
N SER A 122 48.40 -33.11 -29.79
CA SER A 122 48.38 -32.25 -28.62
C SER A 122 48.40 -33.10 -27.34
N LEU A 123 49.04 -32.58 -26.29
CA LEU A 123 49.14 -33.25 -25.01
C LEU A 123 47.75 -33.35 -24.38
N LYS A 124 47.33 -34.59 -24.13
CA LYS A 124 46.02 -34.93 -23.56
C LYS A 124 46.10 -35.10 -22.04
N SER A 125 47.16 -35.74 -21.55
CA SER A 125 47.35 -35.94 -20.11
C SER A 125 48.80 -36.29 -19.78
N ILE A 126 49.26 -35.81 -18.63
CA ILE A 126 50.43 -36.31 -17.92
C ILE A 126 49.95 -36.77 -16.56
N SER A 127 50.34 -37.97 -16.14
CA SER A 127 50.06 -38.45 -14.79
C SER A 127 51.20 -39.30 -14.27
N GLY A 128 51.41 -39.29 -12.95
CA GLY A 128 52.47 -40.06 -12.31
C GLY A 128 53.13 -39.29 -11.17
N SER A 129 54.43 -39.45 -11.00
CA SER A 129 55.19 -38.76 -9.94
C SER A 129 56.47 -38.13 -10.48
N VAL A 130 56.81 -36.94 -10.00
CA VAL A 130 58.01 -36.20 -10.41
C VAL A 130 58.59 -35.42 -9.23
N GLN A 131 59.86 -35.01 -9.34
CA GLN A 131 60.35 -33.87 -8.57
C GLN A 131 59.75 -32.58 -9.16
N ILE A 132 59.17 -31.73 -8.31
CA ILE A 132 58.48 -30.51 -8.74
C ILE A 132 59.49 -29.52 -9.32
N PRO A 133 59.33 -29.08 -10.59
CA PRO A 133 60.15 -28.01 -11.15
C PRO A 133 59.82 -26.69 -10.46
N SER A 134 60.84 -26.02 -9.92
CA SER A 134 60.68 -24.65 -9.40
C SER A 134 60.81 -23.64 -10.55
N PRO A 135 59.86 -22.72 -10.74
CA PRO A 135 60.01 -21.62 -11.69
C PRO A 135 61.11 -20.68 -11.18
N LYS A 136 62.30 -20.82 -11.79
CA LYS A 136 63.51 -20.07 -11.41
C LYS A 136 63.18 -18.56 -11.48
N ARG A 137 63.58 -17.81 -10.45
CA ARG A 137 63.34 -16.36 -10.19
C ARG A 137 62.13 -16.00 -9.33
N TYR A 138 61.21 -16.91 -9.05
CA TYR A 138 60.04 -16.62 -8.20
C TYR A 138 60.17 -17.25 -6.82
N PHE A 139 60.42 -18.55 -6.79
CA PHE A 139 60.73 -19.29 -5.57
C PHE A 139 61.63 -20.49 -5.85
N GLU A 140 62.29 -21.00 -4.81
CA GLU A 140 63.09 -22.21 -4.84
C GLU A 140 62.75 -23.07 -3.62
N PHE A 141 62.47 -24.37 -3.81
CA PHE A 141 62.35 -25.28 -2.67
C PHE A 141 63.72 -25.51 -2.03
N THR A 142 63.80 -25.44 -0.70
CA THR A 142 65.05 -25.65 0.04
C THR A 142 65.58 -27.08 -0.14
N GLU A 143 64.67 -28.05 -0.33
CA GLU A 143 64.99 -29.43 -0.66
C GLU A 143 64.15 -29.92 -1.86
N PRO A 144 64.69 -30.81 -2.71
CA PRO A 144 63.95 -31.52 -3.74
C PRO A 144 62.64 -32.13 -3.22
N LEU A 145 61.51 -31.67 -3.77
CA LEU A 145 60.19 -32.14 -3.37
C LEU A 145 59.58 -33.03 -4.45
N ARG A 146 59.17 -34.25 -4.06
CA ARG A 146 58.47 -35.19 -4.95
C ARG A 146 56.97 -35.11 -4.73
N ALA A 147 56.21 -35.07 -5.82
CA ALA A 147 54.75 -35.03 -5.80
C ALA A 147 54.15 -35.87 -6.92
N ASP A 148 52.89 -36.25 -6.72
CA ASP A 148 52.07 -36.76 -7.81
C ASP A 148 51.67 -35.59 -8.70
N ILE A 149 51.74 -35.78 -10.03
CA ILE A 149 51.45 -34.75 -11.03
C ILE A 149 50.26 -35.18 -11.88
N GLY A 150 49.46 -34.19 -12.28
CA GLY A 150 48.44 -34.29 -13.31
C GLY A 150 48.50 -33.10 -14.27
N TYR A 151 47.97 -33.26 -15.48
CA TYR A 151 47.79 -32.17 -16.44
C TYR A 151 46.31 -32.11 -16.86
N PHE A 152 45.66 -30.97 -16.63
CA PHE A 152 44.22 -30.80 -16.80
C PHE A 152 43.89 -29.43 -17.36
N SER A 153 42.84 -29.34 -18.19
CA SER A 153 42.26 -28.05 -18.59
C SER A 153 41.68 -27.31 -17.38
N GLY A 154 41.69 -25.97 -17.40
CA GLY A 154 41.03 -25.13 -16.41
C GLY A 154 39.55 -25.47 -16.25
N ALA A 155 38.84 -25.71 -17.37
CA ALA A 155 37.42 -26.09 -17.35
C ALA A 155 37.18 -27.36 -16.50
N PHE A 156 37.95 -28.41 -16.74
CA PHE A 156 37.89 -29.63 -15.94
C PHE A 156 38.20 -29.37 -14.46
N LEU A 157 39.22 -28.55 -14.16
CA LEU A 157 39.60 -28.24 -12.78
C LEU A 157 38.48 -27.49 -12.06
N ASN A 158 37.95 -26.42 -12.66
CA ASN A 158 36.86 -25.61 -12.12
C ASN A 158 35.58 -26.43 -11.88
N GLU A 159 35.25 -27.37 -12.77
CA GLU A 159 34.05 -28.22 -12.65
C GLU A 159 34.19 -29.32 -11.59
N ASN A 160 35.39 -29.84 -11.37
CA ASN A 160 35.61 -31.06 -10.58
C ASN A 160 36.20 -30.80 -9.19
N ARG A 161 36.73 -29.59 -8.93
CA ARG A 161 37.34 -29.26 -7.64
C ARG A 161 37.37 -27.75 -7.38
N ASP A 162 36.99 -27.37 -6.17
CA ASP A 162 37.19 -26.00 -5.67
C ASP A 162 38.64 -25.83 -5.18
N PHE A 163 39.40 -25.00 -5.88
CA PHE A 163 40.77 -24.61 -5.53
C PHE A 163 40.85 -23.22 -4.90
N GLU A 164 39.73 -22.62 -4.49
CA GLU A 164 39.61 -21.25 -3.99
C GLU A 164 39.80 -20.15 -5.07
N ILE A 165 40.47 -20.46 -6.18
CA ILE A 165 40.62 -19.60 -7.37
C ILE A 165 39.85 -20.17 -8.57
N LEU A 166 39.50 -19.29 -9.51
CA LEU A 166 39.03 -19.66 -10.84
C LEU A 166 40.20 -19.69 -11.82
N LEU A 167 40.32 -20.80 -12.56
CA LEU A 167 41.31 -20.97 -13.62
C LEU A 167 40.70 -20.63 -14.98
N LEU A 168 41.49 -20.20 -15.96
CA LEU A 168 40.98 -19.93 -17.30
C LEU A 168 40.63 -21.24 -17.99
N ASP A 169 39.40 -21.36 -18.48
CA ASP A 169 38.84 -22.62 -18.97
C ASP A 169 39.64 -23.22 -20.14
N GLU A 170 40.11 -22.35 -21.03
CA GLU A 170 40.87 -22.68 -22.22
C GLU A 170 42.34 -23.01 -21.96
N HIS A 171 42.88 -22.67 -20.78
CA HIS A 171 44.25 -23.01 -20.39
C HIS A 171 44.33 -24.44 -19.83
N SER A 172 45.54 -25.00 -19.81
CA SER A 172 45.80 -26.29 -19.17
C SER A 172 46.95 -26.16 -18.19
N TYR A 173 46.77 -26.76 -17.02
CA TYR A 173 47.60 -26.55 -15.84
C TYR A 173 48.20 -27.86 -15.37
N PHE A 174 49.44 -27.78 -14.90
CA PHE A 174 50.08 -28.84 -14.14
C PHE A 174 49.62 -28.75 -12.68
N VAL A 175 49.09 -29.84 -12.15
CA VAL A 175 48.59 -29.92 -10.78
C VAL A 175 49.42 -30.94 -10.02
N PHE A 176 50.06 -30.51 -8.96
CA PHE A 176 50.90 -31.32 -8.10
C PHE A 176 50.24 -31.50 -6.72
N ALA A 177 50.21 -32.73 -6.23
CA ALA A 177 49.73 -33.06 -4.88
C ALA A 177 50.92 -33.29 -3.94
N ILE A 178 51.13 -32.36 -3.00
CA ILE A 178 52.25 -32.37 -2.06
C ILE A 178 51.78 -32.87 -0.70
N ALA A 179 52.23 -34.06 -0.29
CA ALA A 179 51.82 -34.68 0.98
C ALA A 179 52.75 -34.37 2.17
N ALA A 180 53.81 -33.58 1.99
CA ALA A 180 54.81 -33.29 3.01
C ALA A 180 54.95 -31.78 3.26
N SER A 181 55.33 -31.41 4.48
CA SER A 181 55.78 -30.04 4.78
C SER A 181 57.05 -29.75 3.99
N PHE A 182 57.18 -28.52 3.51
CA PHE A 182 58.38 -28.09 2.80
C PHE A 182 58.74 -26.65 3.19
N GLU A 183 59.99 -26.31 2.99
CA GLU A 183 60.48 -24.95 3.06
C GLU A 183 60.80 -24.46 1.66
N MET A 184 60.46 -23.21 1.38
CA MET A 184 60.82 -22.54 0.14
C MET A 184 61.45 -21.19 0.42
N LYS A 185 62.26 -20.72 -0.50
CA LYS A 185 62.81 -19.38 -0.55
C LYS A 185 62.03 -18.60 -1.61
N VAL A 186 61.37 -17.52 -1.23
CA VAL A 186 60.66 -16.64 -2.17
C VAL A 186 61.54 -15.41 -2.44
N ALA A 187 61.68 -15.03 -3.70
CA ALA A 187 62.51 -13.90 -4.12
C ALA A 187 61.93 -12.55 -3.62
N THR A 188 62.81 -11.59 -3.27
CA THR A 188 62.44 -10.23 -2.87
C THR A 188 63.01 -9.19 -3.82
N ASN A 189 62.17 -8.28 -4.32
CA ASN A 189 62.47 -7.44 -5.48
C ASN A 189 63.50 -6.35 -5.25
N ASP A 190 64.72 -6.63 -5.69
CA ASP A 190 65.69 -5.71 -6.32
C ASP A 190 67.02 -6.47 -6.50
N ASP A 191 67.14 -7.59 -5.81
CA ASP A 191 68.23 -8.55 -5.90
C ASP A 191 67.62 -9.95 -6.02
N PRO A 192 67.74 -10.64 -7.17
CA PRO A 192 67.27 -12.03 -7.31
C PRO A 192 67.96 -13.01 -6.35
N ASP A 193 69.06 -12.60 -5.69
CA ASP A 193 69.72 -13.37 -4.64
C ASP A 193 69.13 -13.11 -3.23
N ALA A 194 68.33 -12.05 -3.06
CA ALA A 194 67.63 -11.77 -1.81
C ALA A 194 66.34 -12.61 -1.74
N THR A 195 66.28 -13.51 -0.76
CA THR A 195 65.15 -14.42 -0.57
C THR A 195 64.67 -14.41 0.87
N LYS A 196 63.37 -14.68 1.07
CA LYS A 196 62.78 -14.93 2.39
C LYS A 196 62.41 -16.40 2.52
N PRO A 197 62.79 -17.08 3.63
CA PRO A 197 62.33 -18.44 3.88
C PRO A 197 60.84 -18.43 4.26
N LEU A 198 60.09 -19.35 3.68
CA LEU A 198 58.68 -19.62 3.98
C LEU A 198 58.52 -21.12 4.27
N SER A 199 57.92 -21.45 5.41
CA SER A 199 57.62 -22.82 5.79
C SER A 199 56.14 -23.11 5.54
N VAL A 200 55.84 -24.10 4.70
CA VAL A 200 54.47 -24.48 4.36
C VAL A 200 54.21 -25.90 4.86
N LYS A 201 53.14 -26.08 5.63
CA LYS A 201 52.73 -27.36 6.21
C LYS A 201 51.38 -27.81 5.63
N PRO A 202 51.21 -29.08 5.23
CA PRO A 202 49.93 -29.57 4.75
C PRO A 202 48.89 -29.60 5.88
N PRO A 203 47.59 -29.48 5.58
CA PRO A 203 46.53 -29.68 6.56
C PRO A 203 46.53 -31.12 7.11
N ILE A 204 46.03 -31.32 8.33
CA ILE A 204 46.01 -32.63 8.99
C ILE A 204 45.19 -33.61 8.14
N GLY A 205 45.86 -34.62 7.55
CA GLY A 205 45.22 -35.64 6.72
C GLY A 205 44.97 -35.24 5.25
N GLY A 206 45.51 -34.11 4.79
CA GLY A 206 45.40 -33.64 3.39
C GLY A 206 46.74 -33.38 2.72
N HIS A 207 46.69 -32.79 1.52
CA HIS A 207 47.85 -32.40 0.71
C HIS A 207 47.77 -30.92 0.33
N ILE A 208 48.93 -30.29 0.11
CA ILE A 208 49.00 -28.97 -0.51
C ILE A 208 48.86 -29.18 -2.02
N THR A 209 47.96 -28.44 -2.67
CA THR A 209 47.83 -28.46 -4.13
C THR A 209 48.69 -27.34 -4.68
N TYR A 210 49.66 -27.69 -5.52
CA TYR A 210 50.42 -26.72 -6.31
C TYR A 210 49.93 -26.76 -7.75
N ILE A 211 49.46 -25.63 -8.26
CA ILE A 211 49.02 -25.45 -9.65
C ILE A 211 50.06 -24.60 -10.36
N ALA A 212 50.48 -25.04 -11.55
CA ALA A 212 51.45 -24.33 -12.38
C ALA A 212 50.96 -24.22 -13.82
N ASP A 213 51.10 -23.04 -14.39
CA ASP A 213 51.23 -22.86 -15.83
C ASP A 213 52.69 -22.46 -16.08
N TYR A 214 53.36 -23.12 -17.03
CA TYR A 214 54.75 -22.81 -17.38
C TYR A 214 54.82 -22.03 -18.71
N SER A 215 53.72 -21.95 -19.46
CA SER A 215 53.61 -21.13 -20.68
C SER A 215 53.41 -19.66 -20.34
N ASP A 216 52.67 -19.40 -19.27
CA ASP A 216 52.71 -18.18 -18.47
C ASP A 216 53.31 -18.56 -17.12
N PRO A 217 54.54 -18.12 -16.75
CA PRO A 217 55.14 -18.44 -15.46
C PRO A 217 54.23 -18.09 -14.28
N MET A 218 53.40 -19.07 -13.89
CA MET A 218 52.30 -18.94 -12.96
C MET A 218 52.37 -20.08 -11.96
N PHE A 219 52.15 -19.74 -10.69
CA PHE A 219 52.08 -20.69 -9.62
C PHE A 219 50.95 -20.32 -8.67
N PHE A 220 50.31 -21.33 -8.10
CA PHE A 220 49.36 -21.16 -7.01
C PHE A 220 49.44 -22.34 -6.05
N PHE A 221 49.62 -22.05 -4.77
CA PHE A 221 49.60 -23.00 -3.68
C PHE A 221 48.26 -22.88 -2.95
N SER A 222 47.39 -23.88 -3.11
CA SER A 222 46.17 -24.04 -2.32
C SER A 222 46.41 -24.97 -1.14
N ARG A 223 46.00 -24.52 0.04
CA ARG A 223 45.93 -25.36 1.24
C ARG A 223 44.56 -26.00 1.43
N GLY A 224 43.57 -25.61 0.63
CA GLY A 224 42.20 -26.10 0.65
C GLY A 224 41.39 -25.49 1.80
N LYS A 225 40.07 -25.38 1.62
CA LYS A 225 39.13 -24.81 2.61
C LYS A 225 39.05 -25.62 3.92
N ASP A 226 39.44 -26.90 3.89
CA ASP A 226 39.46 -27.82 5.05
C ASP A 226 40.69 -27.67 5.96
N GLY A 227 41.70 -26.89 5.53
CA GLY A 227 42.73 -26.38 6.42
C GLY A 227 42.16 -25.20 7.18
N GLY A 228 41.26 -25.47 8.14
CA GLY A 228 40.38 -24.48 8.75
C GLY A 228 41.06 -23.14 9.07
N LEU A 229 40.24 -22.08 9.00
CA LEU A 229 40.44 -20.81 9.71
C LEU A 229 40.48 -21.12 11.22
N GLY A 230 41.53 -21.80 11.64
CA GLY A 230 41.80 -22.20 13.01
C GLY A 230 42.29 -20.98 13.74
N ASN A 231 41.40 -20.43 14.55
CA ASN A 231 41.75 -19.64 15.72
C ASN A 231 42.59 -20.50 16.69
N ASP A 232 43.85 -20.76 16.34
CA ASP A 232 44.85 -21.36 17.21
C ASP A 232 45.90 -20.30 17.52
N GLY A 233 45.67 -19.55 18.60
CA GLY A 233 46.57 -18.48 19.04
C GLY A 233 46.21 -17.90 20.39
N ASP A 234 46.08 -18.76 21.39
CA ASP A 234 46.12 -18.40 22.81
C ASP A 234 47.30 -17.46 23.10
N GLY A 235 47.09 -16.46 23.97
CA GLY A 235 48.05 -15.41 24.28
C GLY A 235 49.40 -15.96 24.72
N GLY A 236 50.42 -15.81 23.86
CA GLY A 236 51.78 -16.25 24.10
C GLY A 236 52.77 -15.09 24.01
N ASP A 237 53.40 -14.79 25.14
CA ASP A 237 54.34 -13.71 25.39
C ASP A 237 55.60 -13.76 24.51
N GLY A 238 56.02 -12.58 24.03
CA GLY A 238 57.35 -12.17 23.57
C GLY A 238 58.33 -13.16 22.93
N GLY A 239 58.58 -12.97 21.63
CA GLY A 239 59.93 -12.98 21.06
C GLY A 239 60.25 -14.09 20.06
N ASP A 240 60.14 -13.79 18.77
CA ASP A 240 61.23 -13.79 17.77
C ASP A 240 60.63 -13.26 16.46
N SER A 241 61.32 -12.33 15.79
CA SER A 241 60.89 -11.74 14.52
C SER A 241 61.14 -12.69 13.36
N GLY A 242 60.51 -13.87 13.40
CA GLY A 242 60.35 -14.76 12.26
C GLY A 242 59.16 -14.27 11.44
N SER A 243 59.43 -13.93 10.18
CA SER A 243 58.47 -13.44 9.18
C SER A 243 57.35 -14.46 8.91
N GLU A 244 56.37 -14.56 9.82
CA GLU A 244 55.20 -15.42 9.70
C GLU A 244 54.18 -14.78 8.76
N ILE A 245 54.44 -14.88 7.46
CA ILE A 245 53.39 -14.62 6.47
C ILE A 245 52.47 -15.82 6.40
N VAL A 246 51.29 -15.55 6.92
CA VAL A 246 49.95 -15.93 6.48
C VAL A 246 49.66 -17.42 6.33
N THR A 247 48.75 -17.84 7.19
CA THR A 247 48.09 -19.14 7.30
C THR A 247 47.30 -19.59 6.05
N GLY A 248 47.35 -18.89 4.90
CA GLY A 248 46.46 -19.09 3.73
C GLY A 248 47.14 -19.45 2.38
N SER A 249 46.32 -19.63 1.33
CA SER A 249 46.72 -19.94 -0.06
C SER A 249 47.36 -18.73 -0.77
N PHE A 250 48.26 -18.93 -1.74
CA PHE A 250 48.92 -17.81 -2.45
C PHE A 250 49.41 -18.18 -3.85
N GLY A 251 49.53 -17.19 -4.74
CA GLY A 251 49.99 -17.39 -6.11
C GLY A 251 50.32 -16.12 -6.89
N TYR A 252 50.91 -16.33 -8.05
CA TYR A 252 51.34 -15.30 -8.99
C TYR A 252 51.19 -15.80 -10.42
N SER A 253 50.90 -14.89 -11.36
CA SER A 253 50.95 -15.10 -12.80
C SER A 253 51.78 -13.99 -13.44
N HIS A 254 52.65 -14.34 -14.40
CA HIS A 254 53.46 -13.37 -15.11
C HIS A 254 52.67 -12.54 -16.13
N LYS A 255 51.71 -13.16 -16.81
CA LYS A 255 50.82 -12.50 -17.78
C LYS A 255 49.56 -11.90 -17.16
N GLY A 256 49.26 -12.19 -15.90
CA GLY A 256 48.07 -11.69 -15.21
C GLY A 256 46.86 -12.63 -15.26
N ASN A 257 47.03 -13.93 -15.51
CA ASN A 257 45.96 -14.90 -15.75
C ASN A 257 45.28 -15.46 -14.48
N LEU A 258 45.34 -14.75 -13.34
CA LEU A 258 44.56 -15.12 -12.15
C LEU A 258 43.23 -14.36 -12.15
N LEU A 259 42.12 -15.05 -12.38
CA LEU A 259 40.84 -14.38 -12.54
C LEU A 259 40.21 -13.98 -11.20
N TYR A 260 39.95 -12.68 -11.00
CA TYR A 260 38.99 -12.22 -10.00
C TYR A 260 37.60 -12.09 -10.61
N GLU A 261 36.65 -12.86 -10.07
CA GLU A 261 35.22 -12.71 -10.35
C GLU A 261 34.49 -12.46 -9.03
N PRO A 262 33.78 -11.32 -8.87
CA PRO A 262 33.07 -11.04 -7.63
C PRO A 262 31.92 -12.04 -7.43
N THR A 263 31.94 -12.79 -6.33
CA THR A 263 30.84 -13.70 -5.94
C THR A 263 29.52 -12.97 -5.68
N GLN A 264 29.60 -11.69 -5.31
CA GLN A 264 28.48 -10.75 -5.20
C GLN A 264 28.74 -9.60 -6.19
N PRO A 265 28.15 -9.62 -7.39
CA PRO A 265 28.46 -8.67 -8.45
C PRO A 265 28.34 -7.21 -7.99
N LEU A 266 29.38 -6.41 -8.23
CA LEU A 266 29.40 -4.97 -7.94
C LEU A 266 29.01 -4.21 -9.22
N GLU A 267 28.05 -3.28 -9.14
CA GLU A 267 27.58 -2.54 -10.33
C GLU A 267 28.72 -1.76 -11.01
N GLU A 268 29.64 -1.21 -10.21
CA GLU A 268 30.72 -0.36 -10.70
C GLU A 268 32.00 -1.13 -11.05
N ILE A 269 32.09 -2.43 -10.73
CA ILE A 269 33.33 -3.20 -10.90
C ILE A 269 33.08 -4.54 -11.58
N VAL A 270 33.73 -4.68 -12.74
CA VAL A 270 33.74 -5.88 -13.58
C VAL A 270 34.89 -6.81 -13.16
N ARG A 271 34.74 -8.11 -13.44
CA ARG A 271 35.81 -9.13 -13.39
C ARG A 271 37.12 -8.55 -13.94
N PHE A 272 38.25 -8.95 -13.35
CA PHE A 272 39.56 -8.56 -13.85
C PHE A 272 40.60 -9.67 -13.68
N ASP A 273 41.62 -9.57 -14.52
CA ASP A 273 42.77 -10.48 -14.55
C ASP A 273 43.87 -9.94 -13.63
N ALA A 274 44.28 -10.75 -12.66
CA ALA A 274 45.20 -10.41 -11.59
C ALA A 274 46.57 -11.06 -11.80
N TYR A 275 47.62 -10.35 -11.39
CA TYR A 275 48.97 -10.90 -11.37
C TYR A 275 49.25 -11.67 -10.09
N ARG A 276 48.54 -11.36 -9.00
CA ARG A 276 48.78 -11.97 -7.69
C ARG A 276 47.49 -12.34 -7.01
N VAL A 277 47.56 -13.40 -6.22
CA VAL A 277 46.53 -13.80 -5.28
C VAL A 277 47.16 -14.22 -3.95
N TYR A 278 46.61 -13.80 -2.83
CA TYR A 278 47.04 -14.30 -1.53
C TYR A 278 45.90 -14.24 -0.52
N GLY A 279 45.80 -15.27 0.31
CA GLY A 279 44.85 -15.37 1.39
C GLY A 279 45.30 -14.57 2.59
N GLY A 280 44.36 -14.11 3.40
CA GLY A 280 44.64 -13.40 4.64
C GLY A 280 43.44 -12.56 5.11
N THR A 281 43.72 -11.75 6.13
CA THR A 281 42.83 -10.71 6.64
C THR A 281 43.46 -9.37 6.34
N PHE A 282 42.67 -8.45 5.80
CA PHE A 282 43.13 -7.21 5.20
C PHE A 282 42.28 -6.04 5.71
N PRO A 283 42.80 -5.18 6.60
CA PRO A 283 42.16 -3.92 6.93
C PRO A 283 42.37 -2.88 5.83
N PHE A 284 41.32 -2.11 5.52
CA PHE A 284 41.31 -1.01 4.56
C PHE A 284 40.80 0.27 5.21
N TRP A 285 41.68 1.29 5.25
CA TRP A 285 41.38 2.67 5.66
C TRP A 285 40.68 2.83 7.01
N ASN A 286 40.83 1.85 7.92
CA ASN A 286 40.12 1.76 9.20
C ASN A 286 38.59 1.68 9.08
N VAL A 287 38.06 1.34 7.90
CA VAL A 287 36.62 1.26 7.61
C VAL A 287 36.20 -0.19 7.36
N PHE A 288 37.03 -0.97 6.67
CA PHE A 288 36.75 -2.37 6.38
C PHE A 288 37.87 -3.26 6.87
N GLU A 289 37.53 -4.50 7.22
CA GLU A 289 38.45 -5.62 7.34
C GLU A 289 37.90 -6.76 6.49
N ALA A 290 38.64 -7.22 5.48
CA ALA A 290 38.22 -8.32 4.62
C ALA A 290 39.06 -9.57 4.89
N SER A 291 38.42 -10.71 5.04
CA SER A 291 39.07 -12.02 5.15
C SER A 291 38.74 -12.87 3.93
N GLY A 292 39.76 -13.37 3.23
CA GLY A 292 39.57 -14.15 2.00
C GLY A 292 40.81 -14.16 1.12
N LEU A 293 40.61 -14.44 -0.17
CA LEU A 293 41.66 -14.30 -1.19
C LEU A 293 41.64 -12.90 -1.79
N ARG A 294 42.77 -12.20 -1.72
CA ARG A 294 43.00 -10.90 -2.34
C ARG A 294 43.69 -11.06 -3.68
N TYR A 295 43.06 -10.54 -4.72
CA TYR A 295 43.52 -10.50 -6.10
C TYR A 295 43.99 -9.09 -6.44
N GLU A 296 45.11 -8.94 -7.14
CA GLU A 296 45.70 -7.63 -7.47
C GLU A 296 46.25 -7.54 -8.89
N THR A 297 46.07 -6.38 -9.53
CA THR A 297 46.69 -6.08 -10.84
C THR A 297 48.16 -5.66 -10.75
N LYS A 298 48.76 -5.67 -9.55
CA LYS A 298 50.17 -5.31 -9.33
C LYS A 298 51.11 -6.50 -9.64
N GLY A 299 51.96 -6.39 -10.66
CA GLY A 299 52.97 -7.42 -11.01
C GLY A 299 54.06 -7.61 -9.94
N PHE A 300 54.68 -8.80 -9.82
CA PHE A 300 55.53 -9.31 -8.70
C PHE A 300 56.47 -8.27 -8.02
N SER A 301 56.40 -8.15 -6.69
CA SER A 301 57.19 -7.24 -5.83
C SER A 301 57.46 -7.88 -4.48
N GLY A 302 58.71 -8.00 -4.02
CA GLY A 302 59.13 -8.60 -2.73
C GLY A 302 58.46 -8.10 -1.44
N SER A 303 57.62 -7.07 -1.55
CA SER A 303 56.65 -6.61 -0.56
C SER A 303 55.37 -7.45 -0.51
N ILE A 304 55.33 -8.64 -1.14
CA ILE A 304 54.21 -9.62 -1.14
C ILE A 304 53.66 -9.94 0.28
N PHE A 305 54.31 -9.45 1.33
CA PHE A 305 54.47 -10.15 2.60
C PHE A 305 54.76 -9.28 3.82
N LEU A 306 54.77 -7.95 3.73
CA LEU A 306 55.07 -7.11 4.90
C LEU A 306 54.15 -5.89 4.94
N GLU A 307 53.18 -5.95 5.85
CA GLU A 307 52.55 -4.85 6.62
C GLU A 307 51.96 -3.62 5.88
N GLU A 308 52.28 -3.35 4.62
CA GLU A 308 51.74 -2.21 3.86
C GLU A 308 50.51 -2.64 3.07
N LEU A 309 49.38 -2.72 3.78
CA LEU A 309 48.14 -3.29 3.28
C LEU A 309 47.45 -2.49 2.17
N LEU A 310 47.85 -1.23 1.94
CA LEU A 310 47.35 -0.35 0.87
C LEU A 310 48.27 0.85 0.58
N GLU A 311 49.10 1.24 1.55
CA GLU A 311 49.55 2.64 1.65
C GLU A 311 50.73 3.03 0.75
N SER A 312 51.53 2.11 0.23
CA SER A 312 52.84 2.49 -0.32
C SER A 312 52.93 2.74 -1.83
N ASP A 313 51.98 2.29 -2.66
CA ASP A 313 52.13 2.36 -4.13
C ASP A 313 50.79 2.21 -4.89
N LEU A 314 49.77 2.98 -4.52
CA LEU A 314 48.58 3.08 -5.39
C LEU A 314 49.00 3.81 -6.68
N THR A 315 48.79 3.17 -7.82
CA THR A 315 49.06 3.73 -9.15
C THR A 315 47.75 3.93 -9.91
N TYR A 316 47.79 4.74 -10.97
CA TYR A 316 46.68 4.84 -11.92
C TYR A 316 46.35 3.43 -12.47
N ASP A 317 45.07 3.07 -12.49
CA ASP A 317 44.55 1.74 -12.86
C ASP A 317 44.82 0.60 -11.85
N TYR A 318 45.22 0.91 -10.61
CA TYR A 318 45.31 -0.12 -9.57
C TYR A 318 43.93 -0.72 -9.29
N ARG A 319 43.85 -2.05 -9.36
CA ARG A 319 42.65 -2.82 -9.02
C ARG A 319 43.02 -3.92 -8.03
N MET A 320 42.14 -4.09 -7.06
CA MET A 320 42.19 -5.19 -6.11
C MET A 320 40.78 -5.72 -5.89
N GLY A 321 40.66 -7.03 -5.66
CA GLY A 321 39.39 -7.71 -5.49
C GLY A 321 39.51 -8.75 -4.39
N ILE A 322 38.49 -8.87 -3.55
CA ILE A 322 38.41 -9.84 -2.48
C ILE A 322 37.03 -10.49 -2.52
N ASN A 323 37.01 -11.81 -2.37
CA ASN A 323 35.80 -12.58 -2.09
C ASN A 323 35.98 -13.26 -0.74
N GLY A 324 34.99 -13.14 0.14
CA GLY A 324 35.03 -13.77 1.45
C GLY A 324 34.13 -13.07 2.47
N GLU A 325 34.62 -13.01 3.70
CA GLU A 325 33.95 -12.33 4.80
C GLU A 325 34.46 -10.88 4.86
N LEU A 326 33.57 -9.94 5.11
CA LEU A 326 33.93 -8.54 5.31
C LEU A 326 33.36 -8.08 6.64
N GLU A 327 34.17 -7.45 7.47
CA GLU A 327 33.70 -6.69 8.61
C GLU A 327 33.77 -5.21 8.26
N PHE A 328 32.63 -4.55 8.32
CA PHE A 328 32.57 -3.10 8.22
C PHE A 328 32.61 -2.53 9.63
N SER A 329 33.41 -1.50 9.87
CA SER A 329 33.49 -0.79 11.14
C SER A 329 33.14 0.68 10.93
N LEU A 330 32.08 1.14 11.61
CA LEU A 330 31.67 2.53 11.60
C LEU A 330 32.37 3.33 12.70
N ASP A 331 32.82 4.51 12.35
CA ASP A 331 33.05 5.61 13.30
C ASP A 331 32.24 6.81 12.79
N ILE A 332 30.90 6.74 12.93
CA ILE A 332 30.01 7.86 12.55
C ILE A 332 30.27 8.99 13.55
N THR A 333 30.65 10.16 13.03
CA THR A 333 31.46 11.25 13.64
C THR A 333 31.02 11.84 15.00
N SER A 334 30.11 11.24 15.77
CA SER A 334 29.90 11.54 17.21
C SER A 334 28.87 10.68 17.96
N PHE A 335 28.23 9.70 17.31
CA PHE A 335 27.07 8.99 17.86
C PHE A 335 27.39 7.54 18.24
N ILE A 336 27.75 6.71 17.25
CA ILE A 336 27.82 5.27 17.41
C ILE A 336 28.97 4.69 16.60
N SER A 337 29.76 3.84 17.24
CA SER A 337 30.65 2.92 16.54
C SER A 337 29.97 1.57 16.58
N PHE A 338 29.47 1.11 15.43
CA PHE A 338 28.96 -0.24 15.27
C PHE A 338 29.48 -0.80 13.96
N GLY A 339 30.00 -2.02 14.01
CA GLY A 339 30.34 -2.75 12.82
C GLY A 339 29.24 -3.73 12.45
N PHE A 340 29.24 -4.22 11.23
CA PHE A 340 28.46 -5.40 10.90
C PHE A 340 29.24 -6.36 10.01
N PRO A 341 29.17 -7.67 10.32
CA PRO A 341 29.79 -8.70 9.50
C PRO A 341 28.95 -8.96 8.24
N ILE A 342 29.65 -9.15 7.13
CA ILE A 342 29.14 -9.53 5.82
C ILE A 342 29.69 -10.93 5.57
N GLY A 343 28.88 -11.95 5.88
CA GLY A 343 29.33 -13.35 5.83
C GLY A 343 29.59 -13.87 4.41
N ALA A 344 29.03 -13.21 3.39
CA ALA A 344 29.33 -13.48 1.99
C ALA A 344 29.39 -12.16 1.21
N GLY A 345 30.59 -11.59 1.12
CA GLY A 345 30.87 -10.31 0.51
C GLY A 345 31.86 -10.38 -0.63
N SER A 346 31.70 -9.45 -1.57
CA SER A 346 32.72 -9.10 -2.56
C SER A 346 33.10 -7.64 -2.35
N THR A 347 34.40 -7.41 -2.28
CA THR A 347 34.98 -6.07 -2.23
C THR A 347 35.90 -5.88 -3.41
N ALA A 348 35.82 -4.74 -4.07
CA ALA A 348 36.85 -4.36 -5.02
C ALA A 348 37.31 -2.91 -4.83
N VAL A 349 38.62 -2.73 -4.82
CA VAL A 349 39.27 -1.42 -4.72
C VAL A 349 39.73 -1.00 -6.10
N VAL A 350 39.38 0.22 -6.49
CA VAL A 350 39.81 0.86 -7.74
C VAL A 350 40.44 2.20 -7.39
N ALA A 351 41.64 2.45 -7.93
CA ALA A 351 42.29 3.75 -7.82
C ALA A 351 42.23 4.51 -9.15
N GLU A 352 41.61 5.69 -9.12
CA GLU A 352 41.45 6.55 -10.29
C GLU A 352 42.12 7.92 -10.07
N ALA A 353 42.53 8.56 -11.16
CA ALA A 353 43.01 9.94 -11.10
C ALA A 353 41.82 10.91 -11.07
N GLY A 354 41.73 11.69 -10.00
CA GLY A 354 40.80 12.82 -9.88
C GLY A 354 41.11 13.93 -10.87
N THR A 355 40.12 14.80 -11.11
CA THR A 355 40.20 15.93 -12.05
C THR A 355 41.26 16.98 -11.68
N ASP A 356 41.72 16.98 -10.43
CA ASP A 356 42.79 17.85 -9.91
C ASP A 356 44.19 17.19 -9.94
N GLY A 357 44.30 15.97 -10.49
CA GLY A 357 45.53 15.19 -10.55
C GLY A 357 45.86 14.42 -9.27
N THR A 358 44.97 14.41 -8.27
CA THR A 358 45.11 13.55 -7.08
C THR A 358 44.62 12.15 -7.39
N LEU A 359 45.28 11.12 -6.87
CA LEU A 359 44.80 9.73 -6.97
C LEU A 359 43.76 9.51 -5.87
N LEU A 360 42.58 8.99 -6.21
CA LEU A 360 41.54 8.60 -5.25
C LEU A 360 41.24 7.10 -5.40
N ALA A 361 41.52 6.33 -4.36
CA ALA A 361 41.08 4.94 -4.28
C ALA A 361 39.73 4.81 -3.55
N LYS A 362 38.85 3.97 -4.11
CA LYS A 362 37.56 3.60 -3.53
C LYS A 362 37.43 2.08 -3.43
N ALA A 363 37.00 1.59 -2.28
CA ALA A 363 36.60 0.21 -2.02
C ALA A 363 35.09 0.13 -2.14
N PHE A 364 34.60 -0.65 -3.09
CA PHE A 364 33.19 -0.93 -3.25
C PHE A 364 32.88 -2.28 -2.63
N VAL A 365 31.78 -2.36 -1.88
CA VAL A 365 31.37 -3.57 -1.16
C VAL A 365 29.95 -3.94 -1.54
N ASN A 366 29.70 -5.25 -1.62
CA ASN A 366 28.36 -5.79 -1.80
C ASN A 366 28.29 -7.19 -1.20
N GLY A 367 27.18 -7.53 -0.56
CA GLY A 367 26.98 -8.87 -0.05
C GLY A 367 25.82 -9.04 0.90
N TRP A 368 25.83 -10.17 1.59
CA TRP A 368 24.82 -10.52 2.59
C TRP A 368 25.36 -10.33 3.99
N VAL A 369 24.63 -9.57 4.81
CA VAL A 369 24.96 -9.35 6.22
C VAL A 369 24.71 -10.64 7.00
N ASP A 370 25.54 -10.93 8.01
CA ASP A 370 25.35 -12.08 8.89
C ASP A 370 23.98 -11.98 9.62
N PRO A 371 23.20 -13.06 9.67
CA PRO A 371 21.94 -13.08 10.40
C PRO A 371 22.08 -12.94 11.93
N ASP A 372 23.26 -13.16 12.51
CA ASP A 372 23.49 -12.86 13.92
C ASP A 372 23.46 -11.35 14.15
N LEU A 373 22.45 -10.85 14.86
CA LEU A 373 22.26 -9.43 15.15
C LEU A 373 22.93 -8.99 16.46
N SER A 374 23.85 -9.78 17.02
CA SER A 374 24.60 -9.44 18.23
C SER A 374 25.40 -8.14 18.10
N TRP A 375 25.73 -7.73 16.87
CA TRP A 375 26.37 -6.47 16.52
C TRP A 375 25.41 -5.27 16.50
N TRP A 376 24.09 -5.49 16.44
CA TRP A 376 23.12 -4.41 16.35
C TRP A 376 22.96 -3.69 17.71
N PRO A 377 23.04 -2.35 17.75
CA PRO A 377 22.90 -1.60 18.99
C PRO A 377 21.50 -1.72 19.61
N GLU A 378 21.39 -2.28 20.82
CA GLU A 378 20.11 -2.41 21.55
C GLU A 378 19.39 -1.07 21.80
N MET A 379 20.11 0.05 21.74
CA MET A 379 19.56 1.39 21.98
C MET A 379 18.73 1.92 20.79
N ILE A 380 18.84 1.32 19.61
CA ILE A 380 18.12 1.74 18.41
C ILE A 380 16.79 0.97 18.37
N PRO A 381 15.62 1.66 18.32
CA PRO A 381 14.30 1.01 18.35
C PRO A 381 13.91 0.39 17.01
N VAL A 382 14.80 0.42 16.02
CA VAL A 382 14.66 -0.25 14.73
C VAL A 382 15.76 -1.29 14.65
N LYS A 383 15.43 -2.51 14.24
CA LYS A 383 16.40 -3.59 14.08
C LYS A 383 16.13 -4.39 12.82
N PRO A 384 17.12 -5.12 12.30
CA PRO A 384 16.88 -6.06 11.21
C PRO A 384 15.82 -7.10 11.62
N GLY A 385 14.84 -7.32 10.75
CA GLY A 385 13.76 -8.30 10.91
C GLY A 385 13.94 -9.56 10.03
N GLY A 386 14.93 -9.55 9.14
CA GLY A 386 15.24 -10.62 8.22
C GLY A 386 16.65 -10.52 7.64
N GLN A 387 16.91 -11.24 6.56
CA GLN A 387 18.19 -11.19 5.87
C GLN A 387 18.37 -9.82 5.20
N LEU A 388 19.52 -9.18 5.44
CA LEU A 388 19.86 -7.89 4.85
C LEU A 388 20.92 -8.05 3.76
N LYS A 389 20.80 -7.23 2.72
CA LYS A 389 21.81 -7.05 1.69
C LYS A 389 22.51 -5.72 1.89
N THR A 390 23.83 -5.73 1.85
CA THR A 390 24.66 -4.52 1.95
C THR A 390 25.23 -4.13 0.60
N SER A 391 25.34 -2.83 0.34
CA SER A 391 26.04 -2.29 -0.83
C SER A 391 26.54 -0.87 -0.55
N GLY A 392 27.69 -0.52 -1.09
CA GLY A 392 28.16 0.87 -1.11
C GLY A 392 29.67 0.97 -1.27
N TYR A 393 30.28 2.03 -0.76
CA TYR A 393 31.71 2.27 -0.89
C TYR A 393 32.34 2.99 0.30
N ALA A 394 33.66 2.88 0.43
CA ALA A 394 34.51 3.80 1.19
C ALA A 394 35.66 4.28 0.31
N ASP A 395 36.15 5.49 0.55
CA ASP A 395 37.34 6.04 -0.09
C ASP A 395 38.53 6.09 0.86
N GLN A 396 39.73 6.27 0.30
CA GLN A 396 40.99 6.35 1.04
C GLN A 396 41.08 7.47 2.08
N THR A 397 40.16 8.45 2.05
CA THR A 397 40.08 9.53 3.05
C THR A 397 39.25 9.15 4.27
N GLY A 398 38.65 7.96 4.26
CA GLY A 398 37.73 7.48 5.29
C GLY A 398 36.29 7.94 5.07
N LYS A 399 35.97 8.54 3.92
CA LYS A 399 34.58 8.83 3.57
C LYS A 399 33.89 7.57 3.08
N PHE A 400 32.66 7.33 3.51
CA PHE A 400 31.90 6.15 3.09
C PHE A 400 30.43 6.47 2.91
N GLU A 401 29.77 5.64 2.12
CA GLU A 401 28.33 5.58 1.95
C GLU A 401 27.95 4.10 1.81
N ILE A 402 27.25 3.56 2.81
CA ILE A 402 26.91 2.14 2.89
C ILE A 402 25.42 2.00 3.17
N GLY A 403 24.74 1.22 2.34
CA GLY A 403 23.32 0.91 2.46
C GLY A 403 23.08 -0.53 2.90
N LEU A 404 22.14 -0.74 3.82
CA LEU A 404 21.55 -2.02 4.18
C LEU A 404 20.10 -2.05 3.70
N SER A 405 19.77 -2.96 2.80
CA SER A 405 18.42 -3.13 2.25
C SER A 405 17.79 -4.43 2.74
N GLY A 406 16.51 -4.40 3.08
CA GLY A 406 15.74 -5.57 3.47
C GLY A 406 14.61 -5.25 4.46
N GLY A 407 14.21 -6.29 5.20
CA GLY A 407 13.17 -6.19 6.22
C GLY A 407 13.73 -5.74 7.57
N PHE A 408 13.11 -4.74 8.16
CA PHE A 408 13.34 -4.20 9.49
C PHE A 408 12.10 -4.38 10.37
N GLU A 409 12.31 -4.34 11.69
CA GLU A 409 11.27 -4.34 12.72
C GLU A 409 11.45 -3.09 13.58
N VAL A 410 10.41 -2.26 13.64
CA VAL A 410 10.34 -1.06 14.48
C VAL A 410 9.62 -1.41 15.78
N GLU A 411 10.23 -1.12 16.92
CA GLU A 411 9.63 -1.24 18.24
C GLU A 411 8.94 0.07 18.65
N MET A 412 7.67 -0.04 19.03
CA MET A 412 6.83 1.06 19.51
C MET A 412 6.09 0.62 20.78
N PRO A 413 5.58 1.56 21.60
CA PRO A 413 4.80 1.20 22.78
C PRO A 413 3.52 0.39 22.47
N SER A 414 2.96 0.58 21.28
CA SER A 414 1.77 -0.14 20.78
C SER A 414 2.09 -1.55 20.27
N GLY A 415 3.37 -1.87 20.05
CA GLY A 415 3.82 -3.16 19.53
C GLY A 415 4.97 -3.02 18.53
N LYS A 416 5.20 -4.08 17.77
CA LYS A 416 6.24 -4.13 16.74
C LYS A 416 5.61 -4.03 15.36
N GLN A 417 6.28 -3.31 14.47
CA GLN A 417 5.84 -3.16 13.09
C GLN A 417 6.96 -3.55 12.12
N GLY A 418 6.63 -4.42 11.15
CA GLY A 418 7.52 -4.73 10.05
C GLY A 418 7.58 -3.57 9.06
N LEU A 419 8.80 -3.25 8.61
CA LEU A 419 9.12 -2.18 7.68
C LEU A 419 10.07 -2.76 6.62
N GLU A 420 9.77 -2.59 5.33
CA GLU A 420 10.71 -2.90 4.26
C GLU A 420 11.38 -1.62 3.79
N GLY A 421 12.71 -1.60 3.72
CA GLY A 421 13.40 -0.36 3.42
C GLY A 421 14.89 -0.49 3.21
N THR A 422 15.54 0.66 3.17
CA THR A 422 16.99 0.82 3.10
C THR A 422 17.45 1.72 4.23
N LEU A 423 18.35 1.21 5.05
CA LEU A 423 19.12 1.98 6.02
C LEU A 423 20.41 2.44 5.34
N GLN A 424 20.67 3.74 5.31
CA GLN A 424 21.86 4.34 4.75
C GLN A 424 22.72 4.93 5.85
N ALA A 425 24.02 4.62 5.82
CA ALA A 425 25.03 5.13 6.73
C ALA A 425 26.10 5.88 5.95
N ASP A 426 26.40 7.09 6.37
CA ASP A 426 27.56 7.87 5.93
C ASP A 426 28.31 8.45 7.15
N ASN A 427 29.33 9.28 6.91
CA ASN A 427 30.13 9.85 8.00
C ASN A 427 29.34 10.79 8.92
N GLU A 428 28.21 11.35 8.47
CA GLU A 428 27.42 12.38 9.15
C GLU A 428 26.17 11.79 9.81
N ALA A 429 25.46 10.90 9.12
CA ALA A 429 24.14 10.44 9.51
C ALA A 429 23.92 8.93 9.29
N LEU A 430 22.96 8.42 10.06
CA LEU A 430 22.31 7.15 9.80
C LEU A 430 20.84 7.48 9.54
N THR A 431 20.33 7.09 8.37
CA THR A 431 18.94 7.30 7.96
C THR A 431 18.33 5.99 7.50
N LEU A 432 17.02 5.82 7.68
CA LEU A 432 16.27 4.68 7.17
C LEU A 432 15.06 5.19 6.42
N ASP A 433 14.96 4.79 5.17
CA ASP A 433 13.82 5.06 4.31
C ASP A 433 13.15 3.74 3.96
N GLY A 434 11.84 3.66 4.17
CA GLY A 434 11.11 2.44 3.94
C GLY A 434 9.61 2.61 3.84
N GLN A 435 8.93 1.48 3.80
CA GLN A 435 7.49 1.42 3.66
C GLN A 435 6.90 0.38 4.62
N VAL A 436 5.71 0.69 5.11
CA VAL A 436 4.88 -0.21 5.91
C VAL A 436 3.57 -0.39 5.16
N THR A 437 3.22 -1.65 4.86
CA THR A 437 1.95 -1.97 4.18
C THR A 437 0.94 -2.50 5.18
N ILE A 438 -0.20 -1.83 5.30
CA ILE A 438 -1.33 -2.21 6.16
C ILE A 438 -2.60 -2.14 5.32
N ASP A 439 -3.37 -3.23 5.25
CA ASP A 439 -4.64 -3.30 4.50
C ASP A 439 -4.56 -2.74 3.07
N ASP A 440 -3.50 -3.14 2.33
CA ASP A 440 -3.15 -2.68 0.98
C ASP A 440 -2.78 -1.19 0.84
N ALA A 441 -2.71 -0.45 1.97
CA ALA A 441 -2.23 0.93 2.01
C ALA A 441 -0.74 0.99 2.36
N GLN A 442 0.04 1.71 1.55
CA GLN A 442 1.47 1.92 1.76
C GLN A 442 1.73 3.22 2.50
N TRP A 443 2.28 3.11 3.71
CA TRP A 443 2.78 4.21 4.50
C TRP A 443 4.28 4.35 4.24
N SER A 444 4.76 5.55 3.93
CA SER A 444 6.20 5.80 3.91
C SER A 444 6.70 6.03 5.32
N ALA A 445 7.89 5.52 5.61
CA ALA A 445 8.56 5.69 6.88
C ALA A 445 9.97 6.23 6.64
N HIS A 446 10.31 7.29 7.35
CA HIS A 446 11.65 7.87 7.38
C HIS A 446 12.11 7.92 8.84
N ALA A 447 13.28 7.35 9.14
CA ALA A 447 13.88 7.44 10.46
C ALA A 447 15.27 8.06 10.39
N GLU A 448 15.53 9.01 11.28
CA GLU A 448 16.83 9.63 11.48
C GLU A 448 17.35 9.22 12.87
N PHE A 449 18.57 8.70 12.92
CA PHE A 449 19.19 8.23 14.14
C PHE A 449 20.30 9.18 14.57
N THR A 450 20.17 9.73 15.78
CA THR A 450 21.15 10.63 16.38
C THR A 450 21.64 10.10 17.72
N LYS A 451 22.68 10.72 18.29
CA LYS A 451 23.18 10.37 19.63
C LYS A 451 22.14 10.32 20.72
N GLU A 452 21.27 11.30 20.72
CA GLU A 452 20.34 11.51 21.83
C GLU A 452 19.01 10.80 21.60
N GLN A 453 18.62 10.63 20.33
CA GLN A 453 17.31 10.12 19.96
C GLN A 453 17.25 9.48 18.57
N THR A 454 16.27 8.60 18.40
CA THR A 454 15.76 8.17 17.10
C THR A 454 14.47 8.94 16.81
N ARG A 455 14.40 9.62 15.68
CA ARG A 455 13.17 10.30 15.22
C ARG A 455 12.64 9.54 14.01
N LEU A 456 11.43 9.00 14.13
CA LEU A 456 10.77 8.28 13.05
C LEU A 456 9.50 9.02 12.65
N ILE A 457 9.38 9.30 11.36
CA ILE A 457 8.25 9.95 10.71
C ILE A 457 7.58 8.94 9.79
N ALA A 458 6.29 8.76 9.96
CA ALA A 458 5.42 8.03 9.04
C ALA A 458 4.54 9.04 8.30
N SER A 459 4.55 8.97 6.97
CA SER A 459 3.64 9.74 6.14
C SER A 459 2.50 8.85 5.67
N PRO A 460 1.24 9.30 5.83
CA PRO A 460 0.10 8.56 5.35
C PRO A 460 0.08 8.48 3.80
N PRO A 461 -0.56 7.47 3.21
CA PRO A 461 -0.75 7.38 1.77
C PRO A 461 -1.46 8.63 1.21
N GLU A 462 -1.16 9.04 -0.05
CA GLU A 462 -1.74 10.24 -0.68
C GLU A 462 -3.29 10.29 -0.63
N ASN A 463 -3.95 9.12 -0.62
CA ASN A 463 -5.41 9.01 -0.59
C ASN A 463 -6.00 8.74 0.80
N PHE A 464 -5.19 8.70 1.86
CA PHE A 464 -5.64 8.38 3.23
C PHE A 464 -6.85 9.22 3.66
N ALA A 465 -6.79 10.52 3.38
CA ALA A 465 -7.80 11.48 3.78
C ALA A 465 -8.95 11.64 2.75
N SER A 466 -8.78 11.13 1.53
CA SER A 466 -9.65 11.44 0.38
C SER A 466 -11.05 10.80 0.45
N GLY A 467 -11.21 9.68 1.16
CA GLY A 467 -12.49 8.94 1.23
C GLY A 467 -13.30 9.15 2.52
N ILE A 468 -12.70 9.74 3.55
CA ILE A 468 -13.34 9.93 4.86
C ILE A 468 -14.46 10.99 4.80
N PRO A 469 -14.26 12.17 4.17
CA PRO A 469 -15.32 13.18 4.06
C PRO A 469 -16.52 12.64 3.27
N GLU A 470 -16.28 12.01 2.11
CA GLU A 470 -17.35 11.51 1.25
C GLU A 470 -18.18 10.40 1.91
N MET A 471 -17.54 9.49 2.65
CA MET A 471 -18.25 8.43 3.38
C MET A 471 -19.09 8.98 4.54
N VAL A 472 -18.54 9.92 5.32
CA VAL A 472 -19.26 10.52 6.45
C VAL A 472 -20.41 11.40 5.96
N THR A 473 -20.17 12.26 4.96
CA THR A 473 -21.20 13.07 4.30
C THR A 473 -22.33 12.20 3.79
N LYS A 474 -22.03 11.11 3.08
CA LYS A 474 -23.06 10.22 2.53
C LYS A 474 -23.94 9.58 3.61
N GLN A 475 -23.34 9.11 4.72
CA GLN A 475 -24.12 8.51 5.82
C GLN A 475 -25.02 9.55 6.51
N ILE A 476 -24.57 10.79 6.63
CA ILE A 476 -25.36 11.88 7.20
C ILE A 476 -26.49 12.27 6.24
N ASP A 477 -26.21 12.35 4.93
CA ASP A 477 -27.21 12.62 3.89
C ASP A 477 -28.32 11.56 3.86
N ASP A 478 -27.95 10.29 3.90
CA ASP A 478 -28.90 9.18 3.95
C ASP A 478 -29.80 9.27 5.21
N ALA A 479 -29.24 9.70 6.35
CA ALA A 479 -29.98 9.87 7.60
C ALA A 479 -30.92 11.10 7.60
N ILE A 480 -30.50 12.22 6.99
CA ILE A 480 -31.35 13.42 6.82
C ILE A 480 -32.52 13.09 5.89
N ALA A 481 -32.25 12.46 4.75
CA ALA A 481 -33.29 12.07 3.80
C ALA A 481 -34.34 11.12 4.40
N LEU A 482 -33.90 10.19 5.26
CA LEU A 482 -34.82 9.32 6.00
C LEU A 482 -35.70 10.11 6.99
N THR A 483 -35.14 11.14 7.62
CA THR A 483 -35.86 11.99 8.58
C THR A 483 -36.84 12.91 7.87
N GLU A 484 -36.47 13.46 6.71
CA GLU A 484 -37.36 14.23 5.82
C GLU A 484 -38.59 13.42 5.41
N GLN A 485 -38.38 12.20 4.94
CA GLN A 485 -39.47 11.31 4.56
C GLN A 485 -40.39 11.01 5.74
N ALA A 486 -39.84 10.78 6.93
CA ALA A 486 -40.62 10.52 8.13
C ALA A 486 -41.46 11.75 8.56
N LEU A 487 -40.95 12.96 8.38
CA LEU A 487 -41.68 14.20 8.66
C LEU A 487 -42.82 14.41 7.65
N GLU A 488 -42.56 14.19 6.36
CA GLU A 488 -43.56 14.32 5.29
C GLU A 488 -44.70 13.28 5.45
N ASP A 489 -44.36 12.04 5.76
CA ASP A 489 -45.34 10.97 6.02
C ASP A 489 -46.26 11.32 7.20
N LEU A 490 -45.72 12.00 8.21
CA LEU A 490 -46.44 12.41 9.41
C LEU A 490 -47.28 13.68 9.20
N GLU A 491 -46.81 14.65 8.40
CA GLU A 491 -47.60 15.79 7.95
C GLU A 491 -48.79 15.33 7.10
N ALA A 492 -48.57 14.41 6.16
CA ALA A 492 -49.63 13.79 5.36
C ALA A 492 -50.67 13.07 6.22
N ALA A 493 -50.24 12.39 7.29
CA ALA A 493 -51.13 11.78 8.28
C ALA A 493 -51.95 12.83 9.06
N ASN A 494 -51.39 14.01 9.34
CA ASN A 494 -52.07 15.10 10.02
C ASN A 494 -53.13 15.78 9.12
N GLU A 495 -52.82 16.02 7.83
CA GLU A 495 -53.79 16.57 6.87
C GLU A 495 -55.00 15.65 6.67
N ALA A 496 -54.78 14.33 6.60
CA ALA A 496 -55.86 13.35 6.54
C ALA A 496 -56.78 13.39 7.79
N TYR A 497 -56.26 13.85 8.93
CA TYR A 497 -56.99 13.94 10.19
C TYR A 497 -57.79 15.24 10.36
N GLU A 498 -57.34 16.38 9.83
CA GLU A 498 -58.14 17.63 9.81
C GLU A 498 -59.48 17.43 9.08
N PHE A 499 -59.49 16.54 8.08
CA PHE A 499 -60.68 16.14 7.36
C PHE A 499 -61.72 15.41 8.25
N GLU A 500 -61.28 14.58 9.21
CA GLU A 500 -62.17 13.91 10.19
C GLU A 500 -62.85 14.89 11.16
N LEU A 501 -62.21 16.03 11.43
CA LEU A 501 -62.70 17.06 12.35
C LEU A 501 -63.99 17.73 11.84
N SER A 502 -64.17 17.83 10.52
CA SER A 502 -65.40 18.33 9.88
C SER A 502 -66.62 17.43 10.15
N LEU A 503 -66.42 16.10 10.11
CA LEU A 503 -67.47 15.09 10.27
C LEU A 503 -67.83 14.82 11.73
N ARG A 504 -66.89 14.92 12.66
CA ARG A 504 -67.19 14.86 14.12
C ARG A 504 -67.92 16.12 14.59
N GLY A 505 -67.54 17.28 14.06
CA GLY A 505 -68.30 18.53 14.23
C GLY A 505 -69.73 18.40 13.71
N LEU A 506 -69.91 17.75 12.55
CA LEU A 506 -71.22 17.45 12.01
C LEU A 506 -72.02 16.46 12.87
N ARG A 507 -71.47 15.31 13.29
CA ARG A 507 -72.17 14.35 14.20
C ARG A 507 -72.62 15.00 15.51
N THR A 508 -71.87 15.99 15.98
CA THR A 508 -72.25 16.80 17.15
C THR A 508 -73.40 17.77 16.84
N ALA A 509 -73.42 18.35 15.63
CA ALA A 509 -74.47 19.26 15.17
C ALA A 509 -75.75 18.55 14.69
N MET A 510 -75.66 17.29 14.23
CA MET A 510 -76.75 16.53 13.60
C MET A 510 -77.97 16.36 14.50
N PRO A 511 -77.87 15.98 15.79
CA PRO A 511 -79.04 15.89 16.66
C PRO A 511 -79.83 17.21 16.71
N THR A 512 -79.12 18.34 16.85
CA THR A 512 -79.75 19.66 16.88
C THR A 512 -80.42 20.02 15.54
N ILE A 513 -79.83 19.62 14.41
CA ILE A 513 -80.40 19.85 13.08
C ILE A 513 -81.62 18.96 12.83
N ILE A 514 -81.58 17.70 13.27
CA ILE A 514 -82.69 16.75 13.20
C ILE A 514 -83.86 17.25 14.06
N ASP A 515 -83.60 17.65 15.31
CA ASP A 515 -84.64 18.16 16.21
C ASP A 515 -85.31 19.41 15.63
N ARG A 516 -84.53 20.37 15.13
CA ARG A 516 -85.06 21.58 14.50
C ARG A 516 -85.87 21.27 13.24
N ALA A 517 -85.43 20.31 12.43
CA ALA A 517 -86.15 19.87 11.25
C ALA A 517 -87.47 19.18 11.62
N ARG A 518 -87.49 18.38 12.70
CA ARG A 518 -88.72 17.79 13.27
C ARG A 518 -89.68 18.88 13.73
N ASP A 519 -89.21 19.86 14.47
CA ASP A 519 -90.03 21.00 14.92
C ASP A 519 -90.61 21.76 13.72
N ALA A 520 -89.82 22.04 12.68
CA ALA A 520 -90.28 22.72 11.47
C ALA A 520 -91.32 21.90 10.68
N ILE A 521 -91.22 20.56 10.70
CA ILE A 521 -92.23 19.67 10.11
C ILE A 521 -93.51 19.70 10.94
N ASP A 522 -93.42 19.67 12.26
CA ASP A 522 -94.56 19.68 13.17
C ASP A 522 -95.32 20.99 13.08
N ASP A 523 -94.62 22.13 13.06
CA ASP A 523 -95.18 23.43 12.71
C ASP A 523 -95.94 23.38 11.38
N ALA A 524 -95.36 22.78 10.33
CA ALA A 524 -95.99 22.71 9.02
C ALA A 524 -97.24 21.82 9.02
N VAL A 525 -97.28 20.79 9.86
CA VAL A 525 -98.46 19.96 10.09
C VAL A 525 -99.54 20.76 10.79
N ASP A 526 -99.20 21.47 11.86
CA ASP A 526 -100.14 22.29 12.62
C ASP A 526 -100.72 23.42 11.76
N ASP A 527 -99.88 24.15 11.02
CA ASP A 527 -100.28 25.17 10.03
C ASP A 527 -101.23 24.56 8.98
N GLY A 528 -100.90 23.36 8.49
CA GLY A 528 -101.70 22.65 7.49
C GLY A 528 -103.07 22.19 8.03
N ILE A 529 -103.11 21.71 9.27
CA ILE A 529 -104.34 21.30 9.94
C ILE A 529 -105.21 22.53 10.23
N GLU A 530 -104.63 23.60 10.78
CA GLU A 530 -105.32 24.86 11.04
C GLU A 530 -105.93 25.43 9.76
N SER A 531 -105.15 25.54 8.69
CA SER A 531 -105.65 25.99 7.38
C SER A 531 -106.81 25.11 6.87
N GLY A 532 -106.71 23.79 7.05
CA GLY A 532 -107.80 22.87 6.73
C GLY A 532 -109.06 23.08 7.57
N ARG A 533 -108.88 23.37 8.87
CA ARG A 533 -109.96 23.64 9.82
C ARG A 533 -110.65 24.96 9.50
N GLU A 534 -109.89 26.00 9.15
CA GLU A 534 -110.44 27.28 8.71
C GLU A 534 -111.31 27.12 7.45
N GLU A 535 -110.86 26.35 6.46
CA GLU A 535 -111.64 26.10 5.25
C GLU A 535 -112.89 25.26 5.54
N ALA A 536 -112.82 24.30 6.47
CA ALA A 536 -114.00 23.59 6.96
C ALA A 536 -114.99 24.56 7.63
N ASP A 537 -114.53 25.40 8.55
CA ASP A 537 -115.34 26.39 9.25
C ASP A 537 -116.00 27.38 8.29
N LYS A 538 -115.29 27.78 7.23
CA LYS A 538 -115.84 28.64 6.18
C LYS A 538 -117.04 27.99 5.50
N ILE A 539 -116.92 26.72 5.09
CA ILE A 539 -118.03 25.95 4.49
C ILE A 539 -119.20 25.84 5.48
N LEU A 540 -118.92 25.59 6.76
CA LEU A 540 -119.94 25.46 7.79
C LEU A 540 -120.69 26.77 8.04
N LYS A 541 -119.97 27.91 8.05
CA LYS A 541 -120.54 29.25 8.24
C LYS A 541 -121.33 29.71 7.01
N GLU A 542 -120.74 29.65 5.82
CA GLU A 542 -121.35 30.14 4.57
C GLU A 542 -122.66 29.41 4.23
N HIS A 543 -122.78 28.13 4.61
CA HIS A 543 -123.94 27.31 4.27
C HIS A 543 -124.82 26.92 5.47
N ASN A 544 -124.59 27.52 6.65
CA ASN A 544 -125.30 27.24 7.90
C ASN A 544 -125.37 25.73 8.25
N ARG A 545 -124.21 25.07 8.29
CA ARG A 545 -124.03 23.62 8.49
C ARG A 545 -123.37 23.28 9.82
N VAL A 546 -123.32 21.99 10.15
CA VAL A 546 -122.57 21.41 11.29
C VAL A 546 -121.55 20.39 10.78
N LEU A 547 -120.35 20.33 11.38
CA LEU A 547 -119.33 19.35 11.05
C LEU A 547 -119.78 17.95 11.49
N CYS A 548 -119.68 16.97 10.60
CA CYS A 548 -120.00 15.58 10.89
C CYS A 548 -118.75 14.72 11.01
N ASP A 549 -117.81 14.91 10.09
CA ASP A 549 -116.54 14.19 10.05
C ASP A 549 -115.55 14.90 9.12
N ASP A 550 -114.26 14.67 9.28
CA ASP A 550 -113.22 15.13 8.36
C ASP A 550 -111.99 14.23 8.43
N ASN A 551 -111.15 14.29 7.39
CA ASN A 551 -109.89 13.56 7.35
C ASN A 551 -108.66 14.47 7.32
N ILE A 552 -108.81 15.75 7.71
CA ILE A 552 -107.78 16.78 7.58
C ILE A 552 -106.50 16.34 8.27
N ASP A 553 -106.60 15.94 9.54
CA ASP A 553 -105.46 15.49 10.36
C ASP A 553 -104.69 14.33 9.70
N SER A 554 -105.40 13.26 9.32
CA SER A 554 -104.74 12.09 8.70
C SER A 554 -104.09 12.40 7.36
N LYS A 555 -104.69 13.30 6.57
CA LYS A 555 -104.22 13.65 5.23
C LYS A 555 -103.03 14.60 5.28
N VAL A 556 -103.02 15.55 6.21
CA VAL A 556 -101.89 16.46 6.44
C VAL A 556 -100.71 15.70 7.05
N LYS A 557 -100.93 14.84 8.06
CA LYS A 557 -99.87 13.97 8.62
C LYS A 557 -99.27 13.02 7.58
N GLY A 558 -100.09 12.50 6.67
CA GLY A 558 -99.63 11.64 5.58
C GLY A 558 -98.73 12.35 4.56
N LEU A 559 -98.84 13.68 4.41
CA LEU A 559 -98.06 14.48 3.46
C LEU A 559 -96.60 14.69 3.90
N VAL A 560 -96.37 14.77 5.22
CA VAL A 560 -95.04 14.99 5.78
C VAL A 560 -94.30 13.70 6.14
N LYS A 561 -94.96 12.54 6.04
CA LYS A 561 -94.36 11.24 6.36
C LYS A 561 -92.98 11.00 5.71
N PRO A 562 -92.76 11.27 4.40
CA PRO A 562 -91.44 11.08 3.79
C PRO A 562 -90.30 11.90 4.44
N TYR A 563 -90.63 13.05 5.03
CA TYR A 563 -89.67 13.93 5.71
C TYR A 563 -89.29 13.35 7.08
N ARG A 564 -90.27 12.82 7.82
CA ARG A 564 -90.01 12.11 9.08
C ARG A 564 -89.22 10.82 8.86
N ASP A 565 -89.62 10.02 7.87
CA ASP A 565 -88.92 8.78 7.51
C ASP A 565 -87.44 9.05 7.08
N ALA A 566 -87.13 10.22 6.52
CA ALA A 566 -85.75 10.62 6.18
C ALA A 566 -84.94 11.05 7.41
N LEU A 567 -85.55 11.77 8.35
CA LEU A 567 -84.91 12.16 9.61
C LEU A 567 -84.63 10.94 10.50
N ASP A 568 -85.57 9.98 10.57
CA ASP A 568 -85.41 8.74 11.34
C ASP A 568 -84.26 7.89 10.77
N ARG A 569 -84.15 7.77 9.44
CA ARG A 569 -83.04 7.07 8.78
C ARG A 569 -81.69 7.75 9.04
N LEU A 570 -81.64 9.08 9.04
CA LEU A 570 -80.42 9.80 9.38
C LEU A 570 -80.04 9.61 10.86
N GLU A 571 -81.00 9.67 11.77
CA GLU A 571 -80.77 9.44 13.20
C GLU A 571 -80.20 8.04 13.45
N GLU A 572 -80.77 7.01 12.81
CA GLU A 572 -80.29 5.64 12.89
C GLU A 572 -78.87 5.47 12.30
N ALA A 573 -78.61 6.09 11.15
CA ALA A 573 -77.28 6.06 10.52
C ALA A 573 -76.22 6.79 11.36
N VAL A 574 -76.57 7.91 12.01
CA VAL A 574 -75.68 8.66 12.92
C VAL A 574 -75.43 7.90 14.22
N ALA A 575 -76.42 7.17 14.73
CA ALA A 575 -76.32 6.41 15.98
C ALA A 575 -75.51 5.10 15.84
N ASN A 576 -75.22 4.65 14.63
CA ASN A 576 -74.47 3.41 14.41
C ASN A 576 -72.98 3.59 14.74
N SER A 577 -72.50 2.92 15.78
CA SER A 577 -71.11 3.01 16.25
C SER A 577 -70.13 2.11 15.50
N ASN A 578 -70.61 1.26 14.58
CA ASN A 578 -69.76 0.35 13.81
C ASN A 578 -69.39 1.00 12.47
N ASP A 579 -68.15 1.49 12.35
CA ASP A 579 -67.70 2.26 11.19
C ASP A 579 -67.05 1.35 10.13
N ASN A 580 -67.73 1.13 9.01
CA ASN A 580 -67.25 0.33 7.89
C ASN A 580 -67.81 0.86 6.57
N ALA A 581 -67.32 0.34 5.44
CA ALA A 581 -67.74 0.79 4.11
C ALA A 581 -69.27 0.76 3.90
N GLN A 582 -69.97 -0.22 4.48
CA GLN A 582 -71.42 -0.35 4.35
C GLN A 582 -72.17 0.70 5.20
N THR A 583 -71.73 0.95 6.44
CA THR A 583 -72.37 1.95 7.30
C THR A 583 -72.06 3.39 6.85
N ARG A 584 -70.90 3.62 6.24
CA ARG A 584 -70.54 4.88 5.58
C ARG A 584 -71.40 5.18 4.35
N ALA A 585 -71.59 4.21 3.46
CA ALA A 585 -72.50 4.38 2.33
C ALA A 585 -73.94 4.67 2.78
N ALA A 586 -74.42 3.99 3.84
CA ALA A 586 -75.74 4.24 4.41
C ALA A 586 -75.88 5.65 5.02
N LEU A 587 -74.81 6.18 5.64
CA LEU A 587 -74.78 7.53 6.19
C LEU A 587 -74.75 8.58 5.08
N GLU A 588 -73.96 8.38 4.02
CA GLU A 588 -73.96 9.24 2.84
C GLU A 588 -75.35 9.33 2.21
N ASP A 589 -75.98 8.17 1.96
CA ASP A 589 -77.32 8.09 1.38
C ASP A 589 -78.35 8.83 2.26
N ALA A 590 -78.30 8.67 3.58
CA ALA A 590 -79.22 9.33 4.51
C ALA A 590 -79.03 10.87 4.53
N LEU A 591 -77.79 11.36 4.45
CA LEU A 591 -77.48 12.79 4.38
C LEU A 591 -78.02 13.40 3.07
N ARG A 592 -77.82 12.72 1.94
CA ARG A 592 -78.31 13.18 0.63
C ARG A 592 -79.84 13.15 0.55
N ASP A 593 -80.47 12.11 1.10
CA ASP A 593 -81.93 12.02 1.21
C ASP A 593 -82.53 13.18 2.00
N LEU A 594 -81.91 13.55 3.13
CA LEU A 594 -82.35 14.69 3.93
C LEU A 594 -82.16 16.03 3.20
N ALA A 595 -81.00 16.24 2.56
CA ALA A 595 -80.72 17.46 1.78
C ALA A 595 -81.75 17.65 0.64
N GLY A 596 -82.20 16.56 0.02
CA GLY A 596 -83.25 16.56 -1.01
C GLY A 596 -84.63 17.01 -0.49
N LEU A 597 -84.87 16.95 0.81
CA LEU A 597 -86.14 17.25 1.47
C LEU A 597 -86.13 18.60 2.22
N LYS A 598 -85.28 19.54 1.80
CA LYS A 598 -85.12 20.87 2.41
C LYS A 598 -86.40 21.72 2.55
N ARG A 599 -87.45 21.45 1.76
CA ARG A 599 -88.70 22.22 1.77
C ARG A 599 -89.90 21.34 1.49
N ILE A 600 -90.92 21.46 2.33
CA ILE A 600 -92.26 20.97 2.04
C ILE A 600 -92.92 21.96 1.08
N ASP A 601 -93.34 21.47 -0.09
CA ASP A 601 -94.27 22.15 -0.99
C ASP A 601 -95.17 21.11 -1.64
N LYS A 602 -96.21 20.73 -0.92
CA LYS A 602 -97.14 19.68 -1.32
C LYS A 602 -98.57 20.14 -1.08
N SER A 603 -99.50 19.56 -1.83
CA SER A 603 -100.92 19.77 -1.62
C SER A 603 -101.64 18.45 -1.43
N VAL A 604 -102.68 18.46 -0.62
CA VAL A 604 -103.51 17.29 -0.35
C VAL A 604 -104.99 17.68 -0.40
N THR A 605 -105.80 16.81 -1.01
CA THR A 605 -107.24 16.97 -0.98
C THR A 605 -107.81 16.34 0.29
N VAL A 606 -108.42 17.17 1.13
CA VAL A 606 -109.15 16.76 2.33
C VAL A 606 -110.64 16.66 2.04
N LYS A 607 -111.29 15.79 2.79
CA LYS A 607 -112.72 15.51 2.76
C LYS A 607 -113.33 16.10 4.03
N ILE A 608 -114.32 16.96 3.86
CA ILE A 608 -115.08 17.59 4.94
C ILE A 608 -116.53 17.16 4.78
N GLU A 609 -117.04 16.42 5.75
CA GLU A 609 -118.43 15.98 5.75
C GLU A 609 -119.24 16.83 6.71
N HIS A 610 -120.34 17.39 6.21
CA HIS A 610 -121.15 18.32 6.96
C HIS A 610 -122.65 18.07 6.79
N GLY A 611 -123.42 18.37 7.82
CA GLY A 611 -124.87 18.15 7.91
C GLY A 611 -125.65 19.45 8.03
N SER A 612 -126.98 19.36 8.01
CA SER A 612 -127.83 20.52 8.31
C SER A 612 -127.77 20.83 9.82
N LYS A 613 -127.72 22.12 10.22
CA LYS A 613 -127.87 22.47 11.64
C LYS A 613 -129.21 22.02 12.24
N THR A 614 -130.26 21.91 11.42
CA THR A 614 -131.61 21.50 11.86
C THR A 614 -131.76 19.99 11.96
N PHE A 615 -131.14 19.23 11.05
CA PHE A 615 -131.32 17.77 10.93
C PHE A 615 -130.10 16.95 11.35
N GLY A 616 -129.01 17.61 11.73
CA GLY A 616 -127.75 16.99 12.17
C GLY A 616 -127.04 16.21 11.07
N CYS A 617 -126.30 15.18 11.48
CA CYS A 617 -125.42 14.36 10.66
C CYS A 617 -126.03 13.04 10.19
N GLY A 618 -127.36 12.98 10.05
CA GLY A 618 -128.05 11.79 9.52
C GLY A 618 -127.67 11.51 8.06
N SER A 619 -127.62 10.24 7.66
CA SER A 619 -127.14 9.78 6.34
C SER A 619 -127.85 10.40 5.14
N ALA A 620 -129.14 10.78 5.28
CA ALA A 620 -129.90 11.46 4.23
C ALA A 620 -129.56 12.96 4.05
N TRP A 621 -128.87 13.58 5.02
CA TRP A 621 -128.63 15.03 5.08
C TRP A 621 -127.14 15.39 5.12
N LYS A 622 -126.28 14.38 5.04
CA LYS A 622 -124.81 14.50 5.03
C LYS A 622 -124.33 14.81 3.62
N LEU A 623 -123.55 15.87 3.49
CA LEU A 623 -122.88 16.27 2.25
C LEU A 623 -121.38 16.20 2.44
N THR A 624 -120.66 16.01 1.33
CA THR A 624 -119.20 15.96 1.31
C THR A 624 -118.67 17.11 0.47
N ALA A 625 -117.77 17.90 1.04
CA ALA A 625 -116.96 18.87 0.32
C ALA A 625 -115.51 18.39 0.28
N ASN A 626 -114.89 18.49 -0.89
CA ASN A 626 -113.46 18.26 -1.06
C ASN A 626 -112.75 19.62 -1.15
N ARG A 627 -111.62 19.75 -0.45
CA ARG A 627 -110.80 20.97 -0.43
C ARG A 627 -109.34 20.62 -0.54
N THR A 628 -108.58 21.46 -1.23
CA THR A 628 -107.15 21.26 -1.38
C THR A 628 -106.43 22.16 -0.39
N ILE A 629 -105.68 21.55 0.52
CA ILE A 629 -104.78 22.25 1.45
C ILE A 629 -103.38 22.20 0.84
N ARG A 630 -102.69 23.34 0.82
CA ARG A 630 -101.28 23.40 0.44
C ARG A 630 -100.44 23.66 1.68
N VAL A 631 -99.47 22.80 1.94
CA VAL A 631 -98.51 22.97 3.03
C VAL A 631 -97.20 23.39 2.41
N THR A 632 -96.67 24.54 2.83
CA THR A 632 -95.41 25.08 2.34
C THR A 632 -94.54 25.53 3.51
N LYS A 633 -93.42 24.86 3.76
CA LYS A 633 -92.49 25.19 4.85
C LYS A 633 -91.06 24.80 4.48
N THR A 634 -90.11 25.67 4.78
CA THR A 634 -88.67 25.35 4.68
C THR A 634 -88.25 24.58 5.93
N ILE A 635 -87.67 23.40 5.74
CA ILE A 635 -87.25 22.48 6.82
C ILE A 635 -85.77 22.63 7.13
N LEU A 636 -84.96 22.93 6.11
CA LEU A 636 -83.51 23.16 6.23
C LEU A 636 -83.15 24.47 5.53
N SER A 637 -82.30 25.28 6.17
CA SER A 637 -81.72 26.48 5.54
C SER A 637 -80.67 26.10 4.49
N SER A 638 -80.36 27.02 3.56
CA SER A 638 -79.35 26.76 2.53
C SER A 638 -77.98 26.41 3.11
N SER A 639 -77.56 27.10 4.19
CA SER A 639 -76.28 26.82 4.85
C SER A 639 -76.25 25.45 5.54
N GLU A 640 -77.40 24.94 5.98
CA GLU A 640 -77.51 23.59 6.52
C GLU A 640 -77.48 22.54 5.43
N VAL A 641 -78.13 22.80 4.29
CA VAL A 641 -78.05 21.94 3.11
C VAL A 641 -76.62 21.85 2.59
N ASP A 642 -75.90 22.97 2.50
CA ASP A 642 -74.51 22.99 2.04
C ASP A 642 -73.61 22.18 2.98
N LYS A 643 -73.75 22.36 4.31
CA LYS A 643 -73.01 21.57 5.31
C LYS A 643 -73.33 20.07 5.26
N ILE A 644 -74.59 19.71 5.00
CA ILE A 644 -75.02 18.31 4.88
C ILE A 644 -74.46 17.67 3.60
N LEU A 645 -74.43 18.41 2.49
CA LEU A 645 -73.90 17.92 1.21
C LEU A 645 -72.37 17.80 1.23
N GLU A 646 -71.68 18.80 1.77
CA GLU A 646 -70.23 18.76 1.99
C GLU A 646 -69.87 17.56 2.87
N ALA A 647 -70.61 17.34 3.96
CA ALA A 647 -70.44 16.15 4.76
C ALA A 647 -70.66 14.85 3.99
N ALA A 648 -71.72 14.76 3.18
CA ALA A 648 -72.03 13.58 2.39
C ALA A 648 -70.91 13.23 1.40
N ASP A 649 -70.38 14.24 0.68
CA ASP A 649 -69.27 14.07 -0.25
C ASP A 649 -67.98 13.59 0.45
N ASN A 650 -67.86 13.92 1.73
CA ASN A 650 -66.69 13.64 2.55
C ASN A 650 -66.75 12.28 3.29
N VAL A 651 -67.92 11.64 3.41
CA VAL A 651 -68.07 10.37 4.16
C VAL A 651 -67.15 9.25 3.64
N GLN A 652 -66.86 9.23 2.33
CA GLN A 652 -66.03 8.19 1.69
C GLN A 652 -64.54 8.24 2.06
N TYR A 653 -64.04 9.39 2.53
CA TYR A 653 -62.61 9.57 2.85
C TYR A 653 -62.28 9.37 4.33
N ILE A 654 -63.28 9.05 5.15
CA ILE A 654 -63.05 8.65 6.54
C ILE A 654 -62.24 7.36 6.51
N ALA A 655 -61.11 7.28 7.21
CA ALA A 655 -60.38 6.03 7.40
C ALA A 655 -60.86 5.34 8.69
N GLU A 656 -60.57 4.06 8.89
CA GLU A 656 -60.85 3.36 10.15
C GLU A 656 -59.89 3.89 11.24
N ALA A 657 -60.19 5.04 11.84
CA ALA A 657 -59.28 5.69 12.79
C ALA A 657 -59.39 5.09 14.21
N ASP A 658 -58.43 4.23 14.57
CA ASP A 658 -58.08 3.95 15.96
C ASP A 658 -57.41 5.20 16.58
N GLY A 659 -57.69 5.47 17.86
CA GLY A 659 -57.53 6.79 18.50
C GLY A 659 -56.10 7.29 18.75
N ILE A 660 -55.31 7.55 17.72
CA ILE A 660 -53.91 8.02 17.76
C ILE A 660 -53.85 9.55 17.57
N ARG A 661 -54.38 10.35 18.51
CA ARG A 661 -54.33 11.83 18.37
C ARG A 661 -53.39 12.55 19.33
N PHE A 662 -53.11 12.04 20.52
CA PHE A 662 -52.33 12.84 21.49
C PHE A 662 -50.82 12.66 21.41
N ASP A 663 -50.33 11.55 20.85
CA ASP A 663 -48.89 11.27 20.84
C ASP A 663 -48.16 11.83 19.60
N ALA A 664 -48.82 11.93 18.43
CA ALA A 664 -48.15 12.27 17.17
C ALA A 664 -47.71 13.74 17.06
N GLN A 665 -48.57 14.71 17.41
CA GLN A 665 -48.16 16.14 17.36
C GLN A 665 -47.12 16.47 18.43
N GLN A 666 -47.20 15.80 19.60
CA GLN A 666 -46.19 15.95 20.63
C GLN A 666 -44.84 15.38 20.17
N LEU A 667 -44.85 14.26 19.44
CA LEU A 667 -43.65 13.73 18.76
C LEU A 667 -43.11 14.68 17.69
N VAL A 668 -43.96 15.32 16.88
CA VAL A 668 -43.52 16.36 15.91
C VAL A 668 -42.81 17.51 16.60
N ASP A 669 -43.43 18.05 17.65
CA ASP A 669 -42.92 19.22 18.36
C ASP A 669 -41.61 18.90 19.14
N GLU A 670 -41.36 17.61 19.43
CA GLU A 670 -40.13 17.10 20.05
C GLU A 670 -39.03 16.73 19.03
N LEU A 671 -39.37 16.60 17.73
CA LEU A 671 -38.39 16.30 16.68
C LEU A 671 -37.53 17.53 16.35
N PRO A 672 -36.25 17.33 15.97
CA PRO A 672 -35.39 18.43 15.55
C PRO A 672 -35.87 19.07 14.24
N VAL A 673 -35.72 20.39 14.11
CA VAL A 673 -36.02 21.09 12.84
C VAL A 673 -34.93 20.83 11.81
N LEU A 674 -35.28 20.84 10.52
CA LEU A 674 -34.36 20.54 9.42
C LEU A 674 -33.08 21.38 9.45
N GLU A 675 -33.22 22.67 9.78
CA GLU A 675 -32.10 23.62 9.91
C GLU A 675 -31.10 23.20 11.00
N GLU A 676 -31.55 22.54 12.09
CA GLU A 676 -30.66 22.03 13.14
C GLU A 676 -29.89 20.79 12.69
N LEU A 677 -30.51 19.93 11.88
CA LEU A 677 -29.86 18.76 11.28
C LEU A 677 -28.84 19.16 10.20
N GLU A 678 -29.18 20.14 9.36
CA GLU A 678 -28.25 20.72 8.37
C GLU A 678 -27.08 21.43 9.04
N ASN A 679 -27.31 22.18 10.13
CA ASN A 679 -26.23 22.78 10.90
C ASN A 679 -25.31 21.73 11.54
N LEU A 680 -25.87 20.66 12.12
CA LEU A 680 -25.08 19.54 12.62
C LEU A 680 -24.26 18.90 11.49
N LYS A 681 -24.87 18.67 10.32
CA LYS A 681 -24.16 18.15 9.13
C LYS A 681 -23.00 19.06 8.76
N ASN A 682 -23.25 20.35 8.55
CA ASN A 682 -22.22 21.31 8.14
C ASN A 682 -21.06 21.36 9.16
N ASN A 683 -21.35 21.24 10.45
CA ASN A 683 -20.32 21.23 11.49
C ASN A 683 -19.55 19.91 11.54
N VAL A 684 -20.20 18.77 11.32
CA VAL A 684 -19.51 17.48 11.18
C VAL A 684 -18.67 17.44 9.92
N GLU A 685 -19.16 17.94 8.79
CA GLU A 685 -18.41 18.05 7.53
C GLU A 685 -17.23 19.00 7.65
N ALA A 686 -17.42 20.18 8.25
CA ALA A 686 -16.33 21.12 8.53
C ALA A 686 -15.28 20.49 9.44
N CYS A 687 -15.70 19.79 10.51
CA CYS A 687 -14.77 19.06 11.38
C CYS A 687 -14.02 17.97 10.62
N VAL A 688 -14.72 17.13 9.84
CA VAL A 688 -14.08 16.04 9.10
C VAL A 688 -13.10 16.61 8.08
N SER A 689 -13.49 17.66 7.35
CA SER A 689 -12.62 18.38 6.41
C SER A 689 -11.38 18.94 7.10
N GLU A 690 -11.54 19.63 8.23
CA GLU A 690 -10.44 20.20 9.02
C GLU A 690 -9.48 19.12 9.53
N LEU A 691 -10.00 17.97 9.99
CA LEU A 691 -9.18 16.81 10.37
C LEU A 691 -8.46 16.23 9.14
N THR A 692 -9.14 16.01 8.03
CA THR A 692 -8.58 15.34 6.85
C THR A 692 -7.57 16.19 6.10
N GLU A 693 -7.75 17.51 6.04
CA GLU A 693 -6.83 18.44 5.37
C GLU A 693 -5.71 18.90 6.30
N GLY A 694 -5.95 18.90 7.61
CA GLY A 694 -5.01 19.38 8.61
C GLY A 694 -4.00 18.32 9.06
N ILE A 695 -4.31 17.03 9.01
CA ILE A 695 -3.39 15.97 9.42
C ILE A 695 -2.32 15.75 8.34
N GLY A 696 -1.07 16.02 8.70
CA GLY A 696 0.11 15.69 7.91
C GLY A 696 0.83 14.45 8.43
N ASP A 697 2.16 14.50 8.37
CA ASP A 697 3.03 13.45 8.88
C ASP A 697 2.80 13.20 10.39
N VAL A 698 3.05 11.96 10.81
CA VAL A 698 3.00 11.57 12.21
C VAL A 698 4.30 10.89 12.60
N GLY A 699 4.61 10.80 13.88
CA GLY A 699 5.86 10.17 14.27
C GLY A 699 6.08 10.06 15.76
N PHE A 700 7.27 9.59 16.10
CA PHE A 700 7.76 9.59 17.46
C PHE A 700 9.24 9.96 17.52
N GLU A 701 9.65 10.45 18.68
CA GLU A 701 11.04 10.54 19.10
C GLU A 701 11.27 9.57 20.25
N PHE A 702 12.26 8.70 20.10
CA PHE A 702 12.69 7.77 21.12
C PHE A 702 14.00 8.26 21.73
N ASN A 703 13.99 8.62 23.01
CA ASN A 703 15.18 9.08 23.70
C ASN A 703 16.05 7.88 24.12
N HIS A 704 17.30 7.85 23.65
CA HIS A 704 18.19 6.72 23.90
C HIS A 704 18.63 6.58 25.36
N ALA A 705 18.66 7.68 26.13
CA ALA A 705 19.10 7.68 27.53
C ALA A 705 17.98 7.28 28.49
N THR A 706 16.76 7.82 28.30
CA THR A 706 15.62 7.53 29.18
C THR A 706 14.79 6.34 28.71
N ARG A 707 14.93 5.93 27.44
CA ARG A 707 14.09 4.92 26.76
C ARG A 707 12.61 5.30 26.72
N GLU A 708 12.31 6.60 26.72
CA GLU A 708 10.96 7.13 26.64
C GLU A 708 10.61 7.56 25.21
N PHE A 709 9.35 7.40 24.85
CA PHE A 709 8.80 7.83 23.56
C PHE A 709 8.00 9.13 23.71
N ARG A 710 8.29 10.12 22.87
CA ARG A 710 7.48 11.32 22.65
C ARG A 710 6.78 11.18 21.30
N HIS A 711 5.47 11.04 21.28
CA HIS A 711 4.71 10.95 20.03
C HIS A 711 4.29 12.33 19.57
N PHE A 712 4.29 12.55 18.26
CA PHE A 712 3.86 13.81 17.68
C PHE A 712 3.05 13.59 16.39
N MET A 713 2.28 14.62 16.06
CA MET A 713 1.52 14.71 14.81
C MET A 713 1.67 16.11 14.24
N PHE A 714 1.78 16.25 12.92
CA PHE A 714 1.66 17.53 12.25
C PHE A 714 0.18 17.83 12.01
N ILE A 715 -0.33 18.86 12.67
CA ILE A 715 -1.72 19.34 12.53
C ILE A 715 -1.65 20.77 12.03
N ASN A 716 -2.23 21.05 10.86
CA ASN A 716 -2.19 22.34 10.18
C ASN A 716 -0.76 22.88 9.98
N GLY A 717 0.19 21.97 9.74
CA GLY A 717 1.61 22.30 9.56
C GLY A 717 2.38 22.57 10.87
N GLU A 718 1.76 22.44 12.03
CA GLU A 718 2.42 22.55 13.34
C GLU A 718 2.60 21.18 13.99
N GLU A 719 3.79 20.89 14.52
CA GLU A 719 4.03 19.70 15.35
C GLU A 719 3.31 19.84 16.70
N LYS A 720 2.46 18.86 17.05
CA LYS A 720 1.79 18.73 18.34
C LYS A 720 2.20 17.43 18.99
N GLU A 721 2.57 17.49 20.28
CA GLU A 721 2.79 16.29 21.08
C GLU A 721 1.44 15.64 21.42
N VAL A 722 1.34 14.32 21.26
CA VAL A 722 0.10 13.56 21.48
C VAL A 722 0.34 12.34 22.37
N GLY A 723 -0.75 11.69 22.81
CA GLY A 723 -0.67 10.42 23.53
C GLY A 723 -0.04 9.31 22.68
N ALA A 724 0.49 8.26 23.33
CA ALA A 724 1.09 7.13 22.62
C ALA A 724 0.07 6.39 21.74
N PHE A 725 0.47 6.06 20.51
CA PHE A 725 -0.38 5.40 19.52
C PHE A 725 0.45 4.67 18.46
N ASN A 726 -0.18 3.79 17.68
CA ASN A 726 0.44 3.25 16.48
C ASN A 726 0.41 4.27 15.34
N ILE A 727 1.58 4.82 15.00
CA ILE A 727 1.76 5.84 13.95
C ILE A 727 1.40 5.34 12.54
N PHE A 728 1.23 4.03 12.33
CA PHE A 728 0.77 3.45 11.06
C PHE A 728 -0.73 3.06 11.11
N SER A 729 -1.45 3.36 12.19
CA SER A 729 -2.89 3.08 12.34
C SER A 729 -3.74 4.30 12.02
N GLY A 730 -4.53 4.20 10.95
CA GLY A 730 -5.46 5.26 10.56
C GLY A 730 -6.51 5.59 11.62
N GLU A 731 -7.03 4.58 12.31
CA GLU A 731 -8.06 4.76 13.35
C GLU A 731 -7.51 5.51 14.57
N GLU A 732 -6.33 5.10 15.05
CA GLU A 732 -5.70 5.74 16.21
C GLU A 732 -5.21 7.16 15.89
N LEU A 733 -4.74 7.39 14.66
CA LEU A 733 -4.36 8.71 14.16
C LEU A 733 -5.56 9.67 14.18
N ILE A 734 -6.72 9.26 13.68
CA ILE A 734 -7.95 10.08 13.72
C ILE A 734 -8.37 10.33 15.18
N SER A 735 -8.29 9.31 16.05
CA SER A 735 -8.66 9.44 17.46
C SER A 735 -7.78 10.45 18.21
N ASN A 736 -6.46 10.45 17.98
CA ASN A 736 -5.55 11.37 18.64
C ASN A 736 -5.66 12.80 18.09
N ALA A 737 -5.76 12.96 16.77
CA ALA A 737 -5.93 14.28 16.15
C ALA A 737 -7.19 15.01 16.66
N ARG A 738 -8.29 14.28 16.88
CA ARG A 738 -9.55 14.84 17.40
C ARG A 738 -9.41 15.51 18.77
N LEU A 739 -8.49 15.06 19.62
CA LEU A 739 -8.27 15.65 20.95
C LEU A 739 -7.58 17.01 20.87
N GLU A 740 -6.77 17.23 19.83
CA GLU A 740 -5.97 18.45 19.63
C GLU A 740 -6.70 19.51 18.79
N VAL A 741 -7.59 19.08 17.87
CA VAL A 741 -8.46 19.98 17.11
C VAL A 741 -9.65 20.38 17.98
N GLY A 742 -9.44 21.39 18.84
CA GLY A 742 -10.44 21.89 19.81
C GLY A 742 -11.75 22.42 19.21
N GLY A 743 -11.89 22.46 17.87
CA GLY A 743 -13.10 22.85 17.15
C GLY A 743 -14.08 21.71 16.87
N CYS A 744 -13.67 20.43 17.00
CA CYS A 744 -14.56 19.30 16.73
C CYS A 744 -15.37 18.85 17.94
N THR A 745 -16.14 19.76 18.53
CA THR A 745 -17.12 19.44 19.57
C THR A 745 -18.53 19.41 19.01
N ALA A 746 -18.82 18.42 18.15
CA ALA A 746 -20.21 18.07 17.79
C ALA A 746 -21.05 17.76 19.04
N THR A 747 -20.41 17.57 20.19
CA THR A 747 -20.97 17.35 21.52
C THR A 747 -21.98 18.42 21.95
N GLU A 748 -21.82 19.71 21.65
CA GLU A 748 -22.80 20.71 22.11
C GLU A 748 -24.11 20.68 21.30
N GLU A 749 -24.02 20.51 19.99
CA GLU A 749 -25.19 20.44 19.11
C GLU A 749 -25.87 19.08 19.20
N TYR A 750 -25.09 18.00 19.27
CA TYR A 750 -25.58 16.68 19.61
C TYR A 750 -26.23 16.64 21.01
N ALA A 751 -25.67 17.34 22.01
CA ALA A 751 -26.29 17.43 23.34
C ALA A 751 -27.59 18.25 23.32
N LYS A 752 -27.67 19.32 22.50
CA LYS A 752 -28.93 20.07 22.28
C LYS A 752 -29.99 19.20 21.61
N LEU A 753 -29.61 18.41 20.61
CA LEU A 753 -30.47 17.43 19.93
C LEU A 753 -30.96 16.32 20.89
N MET A 754 -30.03 15.66 21.58
CA MET A 754 -30.34 14.62 22.58
C MET A 754 -31.12 15.15 23.79
N GLY A 755 -31.01 16.43 24.08
CA GLY A 755 -31.76 17.11 25.13
C GLY A 755 -33.23 17.38 24.77
N ARG A 756 -33.57 17.38 23.47
CA ARG A 756 -34.96 17.51 22.98
C ARG A 756 -35.66 16.17 22.80
N MET A 757 -34.92 15.11 22.46
CA MET A 757 -35.45 13.75 22.33
C MET A 757 -35.69 13.01 23.67
N LYS A 758 -35.65 13.72 24.80
CA LYS A 758 -35.84 13.20 26.17
C LYS A 758 -37.01 13.89 26.83
#